data_AF-A0A8J1XEP6-F1
#
_entry.id   AF-A0A8J1XEP6-F1
#
_cell.length_a   1.000
_cell.length_b   1.000
_cell.length_c   1.000
_cell.angle_alpha   90.00
_cell.angle_beta   90.00
_cell.angle_gamma   90.00
#
_symmetry.space_group_name_H-M   'P 1'
#
loop_
_entity.id
_entity.type
_entity.pdbx_description
1 polymer ?
#
loop_
_entity_poly.entity_id
_entity_poly.type
_entity_poly.pdbx_seq_one_letter_code
_entity_poly.pdbx_strand_id
1 'polypeptide(L)'
;MSRTAKTVGIPLQIKYNVYLAHASEDEDLAKTVKETLEAEKYQVMIYKEDFDARFTVLRNIATKIDESLRMVFLLTENSLEKSFPRYEANEGIRRMLNEKIQYVIVLRNGVPRERVPPSLRWVQDIDYNDRKVPWIDKVKYCIRESQPLEIGLNGNDVGFGMAWSYFYSYLNIIVPPQGPEGGRLDMKGRIEKYLATREKQQITYMPRKIYILVPESGILPSSIADVNDRVNVRDKKSDKLKTTVMRGGTERPYLNTIYTIEDGSKVYQCIVEYATVLQPLKEMEDNVRLTTFLAIDREVQIKIFYQMLKNIIRNTFTDEQQAMVELIHITGDGDLCDILLQKIKKDEDDCVKEDVARETEMEVDTSNDGKVDVPVGYQAAPCLRNDMSYHAFLTYAGEVDEGMASDIRNMLSNSGFQIASKDDFTGGAIVLQELPKLMNRSQRMILLVTEDFLKKGGSLYEAKQAITKMIEMNERYVVVLRNGVERKEMPKFLHWATDIDYEEEPNVRNRKLIFALTDNTPLEVDLLGNDVGFGMAWAYFYSYLNIIVPPQGPEGEKALDLKGRIDKHVASHGNKGIKYMPRKIFILVPESGILPGNIADADNRITLLDKNNDKLETLVARGGTPRPYKNMIRTIQDGADKYQCLVEYATAIQPLKEMEDNPELPSFKADDRFEQVKIFKETLQNVIHETFNPEQRAMVEVIEIRDLDGASLPLADLLLQRIKADMPD
;
A
#
# COMPACT_ATOMS: atom_id res chain seq x y z
N MET A 1 30.59 45.27 -12.29
CA MET A 1 31.39 44.11 -11.82
C MET A 1 30.73 42.85 -12.35
N SER A 2 31.45 42.14 -13.22
CA SER A 2 31.00 40.95 -13.97
C SER A 2 30.80 39.76 -13.02
N ARG A 3 29.60 39.17 -13.01
CA ARG A 3 29.37 37.80 -12.55
C ARG A 3 29.10 36.95 -13.79
N THR A 4 30.08 36.15 -14.15
CA THR A 4 30.03 35.11 -15.18
C THR A 4 28.91 34.12 -14.86
N ALA A 5 28.00 33.92 -15.82
CA ALA A 5 27.03 32.83 -15.80
C ALA A 5 27.80 31.51 -15.86
N LYS A 6 27.63 30.65 -14.85
CA LYS A 6 28.05 29.24 -14.92
C LYS A 6 27.12 28.55 -15.91
N THR A 7 27.65 28.14 -17.05
CA THR A 7 27.04 27.14 -17.92
C THR A 7 26.86 25.85 -17.12
N VAL A 8 25.62 25.42 -16.95
CA VAL A 8 25.25 24.12 -16.37
C VAL A 8 25.76 23.04 -17.32
N GLY A 9 26.61 22.13 -16.83
CA GLY A 9 27.09 20.99 -17.60
C GLY A 9 25.94 20.04 -17.93
N ILE A 10 25.77 19.74 -19.21
CA ILE A 10 24.79 18.78 -19.73
C ILE A 10 25.32 17.36 -19.41
N PRO A 11 24.52 16.44 -18.83
CA PRO A 11 24.91 15.04 -18.68
C PRO A 11 25.19 14.39 -20.04
N LEU A 12 26.20 13.52 -20.13
CA LEU A 12 26.74 12.90 -21.36
C LEU A 12 25.75 12.13 -22.26
N GLN A 13 24.46 12.03 -21.89
CA GLN A 13 23.40 11.29 -22.61
C GLN A 13 22.24 12.15 -23.16
N ILE A 14 22.17 13.45 -22.87
CA ILE A 14 21.08 14.32 -23.36
C ILE A 14 21.41 14.85 -24.77
N LYS A 15 20.58 14.51 -25.75
CA LYS A 15 20.71 14.93 -27.16
C LYS A 15 19.71 16.00 -27.59
N TYR A 16 18.58 16.14 -26.89
CA TYR A 16 17.54 17.10 -27.24
C TYR A 16 17.18 17.96 -26.03
N ASN A 17 16.74 19.19 -26.27
CA ASN A 17 16.18 20.03 -25.22
C ASN A 17 14.74 19.63 -24.90
N VAL A 18 13.96 19.23 -25.90
CA VAL A 18 12.54 18.92 -25.74
C VAL A 18 12.17 17.67 -26.53
N TYR A 19 11.51 16.72 -25.87
CA TYR A 19 10.65 15.73 -26.52
C TYR A 19 9.23 16.31 -26.60
N LEU A 20 8.72 16.54 -27.80
CA LEU A 20 7.38 17.08 -28.02
C LEU A 20 6.41 15.93 -28.30
N ALA A 21 5.65 15.54 -27.28
CA ALA A 21 4.61 14.53 -27.37
C ALA A 21 3.31 15.17 -27.89
N HIS A 22 2.68 14.56 -28.90
CA HIS A 22 1.45 15.06 -29.51
C HIS A 22 0.60 13.90 -30.07
N ALA A 23 -0.70 14.14 -30.25
CA ALA A 23 -1.58 13.23 -30.97
C ALA A 23 -1.24 13.23 -32.47
N SER A 24 -1.49 12.13 -33.17
CA SER A 24 -1.17 12.05 -34.61
C SER A 24 -1.95 13.07 -35.44
N GLU A 25 -3.16 13.42 -35.00
CA GLU A 25 -4.03 14.43 -35.63
C GLU A 25 -3.54 15.87 -35.41
N ASP A 26 -2.60 16.09 -34.49
CA ASP A 26 -2.07 17.42 -34.15
C ASP A 26 -0.67 17.67 -34.75
N GLU A 27 -0.25 16.86 -35.73
CA GLU A 27 1.10 16.92 -36.32
C GLU A 27 1.46 18.31 -36.87
N ASP A 28 0.54 19.01 -37.53
CA ASP A 28 0.80 20.36 -38.07
C ASP A 28 1.01 21.40 -36.96
N LEU A 29 0.24 21.30 -35.88
CA LEU A 29 0.42 22.15 -34.70
C LEU A 29 1.74 21.81 -33.99
N ALA A 30 2.07 20.53 -33.87
CA ALA A 30 3.33 20.09 -33.28
C ALA A 30 4.54 20.60 -34.09
N LYS A 31 4.47 20.58 -35.44
CA LYS A 31 5.49 21.19 -36.31
C LYS A 31 5.62 22.69 -36.07
N THR A 32 4.51 23.41 -35.93
CA THR A 32 4.53 24.85 -35.62
C THR A 32 5.21 25.13 -34.28
N VAL A 33 4.88 24.34 -33.24
CA VAL A 33 5.51 24.44 -31.91
C VAL A 33 7.01 24.13 -31.98
N LYS A 34 7.38 23.07 -32.72
CA LYS A 34 8.77 22.70 -32.99
C LYS A 34 9.55 23.82 -33.67
N GLU A 35 9.08 24.33 -34.80
CA GLU A 35 9.72 25.41 -35.56
C GLU A 35 9.92 26.68 -34.69
N THR A 36 8.93 26.99 -33.85
CA THR A 36 9.00 28.14 -32.93
C THR A 36 10.10 27.95 -31.87
N LEU A 37 10.23 26.74 -31.30
CA LEU A 37 11.28 26.43 -30.32
C LEU A 37 12.66 26.32 -30.97
N GLU A 38 12.76 25.80 -32.19
CA GLU A 38 14.01 25.70 -32.96
C GLU A 38 14.53 27.08 -33.39
N ALA A 39 13.63 28.01 -33.73
CA ALA A 39 13.99 29.42 -33.98
C ALA A 39 14.66 30.07 -32.75
N GLU A 40 14.29 29.62 -31.55
CA GLU A 40 14.88 30.01 -30.27
C GLU A 40 16.11 29.17 -29.87
N LYS A 41 16.64 28.36 -30.80
CA LYS A 41 17.83 27.49 -30.67
C LYS A 41 17.68 26.30 -29.73
N TYR A 42 16.46 25.80 -29.51
CA TYR A 42 16.24 24.53 -28.81
C TYR A 42 16.20 23.37 -29.80
N GLN A 43 16.86 22.25 -29.48
CA GLN A 43 16.74 21.00 -30.21
C GLN A 43 15.46 20.28 -29.77
N VAL A 44 14.53 20.08 -30.71
CA VAL A 44 13.22 19.50 -30.43
C VAL A 44 13.03 18.21 -31.22
N MET A 45 12.58 17.18 -30.51
CA MET A 45 12.34 15.84 -31.03
C MET A 45 10.83 15.57 -31.08
N ILE A 46 10.29 15.13 -32.22
CA ILE A 46 8.88 14.70 -32.36
C ILE A 46 8.80 13.22 -32.80
N TYR A 47 7.60 12.63 -32.70
CA TYR A 47 7.35 11.24 -33.00
C TYR A 47 7.83 10.83 -34.41
N LYS A 48 8.50 9.66 -34.51
CA LYS A 48 9.09 9.03 -35.71
C LYS A 48 10.34 9.69 -36.32
N GLU A 49 10.72 10.88 -35.89
CA GLU A 49 12.01 11.45 -36.32
C GLU A 49 13.16 10.67 -35.67
N ASP A 50 14.27 10.45 -36.38
CA ASP A 50 15.48 9.83 -35.81
C ASP A 50 15.26 8.50 -35.06
N PHE A 51 14.24 7.72 -35.44
CA PHE A 51 14.00 6.39 -34.90
C PHE A 51 14.98 5.40 -35.54
N ASP A 52 15.63 4.58 -34.71
CA ASP A 52 16.44 3.49 -35.19
C ASP A 52 15.52 2.35 -35.64
N ALA A 53 15.62 1.99 -36.92
CA ALA A 53 14.82 0.93 -37.54
C ALA A 53 15.02 -0.45 -36.90
N ARG A 54 16.09 -0.62 -36.10
CA ARG A 54 16.37 -1.86 -35.34
C ARG A 54 15.54 -1.99 -34.07
N PHE A 55 14.89 -0.92 -33.60
CA PHE A 55 14.11 -0.92 -32.36
C PHE A 55 12.61 -0.80 -32.61
N THR A 56 11.81 -1.30 -31.66
CA THR A 56 10.36 -1.11 -31.68
C THR A 56 10.01 0.36 -31.51
N VAL A 57 8.83 0.75 -31.99
CA VAL A 57 8.30 2.12 -31.84
C VAL A 57 8.31 2.58 -30.37
N LEU A 58 7.87 1.72 -29.45
CA LEU A 58 7.84 2.03 -28.01
C LEU A 58 9.24 2.21 -27.40
N ARG A 59 10.22 1.41 -27.83
CA ARG A 59 11.62 1.55 -27.39
C ARG A 59 12.25 2.82 -27.92
N ASN A 60 11.99 3.16 -29.18
CA ASN A 60 12.42 4.43 -29.76
C ASN A 60 11.83 5.61 -28.97
N ILE A 61 10.53 5.59 -28.68
CA ILE A 61 9.87 6.62 -27.86
C ILE A 61 10.55 6.75 -26.49
N ALA A 62 10.68 5.66 -25.73
CA ALA A 62 11.29 5.69 -24.40
C ALA A 62 12.74 6.22 -24.43
N THR A 63 13.53 5.75 -25.40
CA THR A 63 14.92 6.21 -25.58
C THR A 63 14.97 7.70 -25.87
N LYS A 64 14.11 8.20 -26.76
CA LYS A 64 14.08 9.62 -27.13
C LYS A 64 13.57 10.52 -26.01
N ILE A 65 12.69 9.99 -25.16
CA ILE A 65 12.31 10.63 -23.91
C ILE A 65 13.53 10.73 -23.00
N ASP A 66 14.27 9.65 -22.76
CA ASP A 66 15.47 9.66 -21.89
C ASP A 66 16.61 10.57 -22.43
N GLU A 67 16.73 10.67 -23.76
CA GLU A 67 17.69 11.56 -24.45
C GLU A 67 17.27 13.04 -24.45
N SER A 68 16.09 13.40 -23.91
CA SER A 68 15.57 14.77 -23.90
C SER A 68 15.67 15.43 -22.52
N LEU A 69 15.90 16.75 -22.46
CA LEU A 69 16.00 17.49 -21.20
C LEU A 69 14.63 17.73 -20.53
N ARG A 70 13.59 17.94 -21.33
CA ARG A 70 12.19 18.09 -20.92
C ARG A 70 11.25 17.40 -21.89
N MET A 71 10.05 17.10 -21.42
CA MET A 71 8.94 16.73 -22.28
C MET A 71 7.93 17.87 -22.33
N VAL A 72 7.54 18.27 -23.54
CA VAL A 72 6.36 19.12 -23.76
C VAL A 72 5.24 18.23 -24.29
N PHE A 73 4.14 18.16 -23.57
CA PHE A 73 2.95 17.43 -23.93
C PHE A 73 1.92 18.40 -24.52
N LEU A 74 1.73 18.33 -25.83
CA LEU A 74 0.75 19.14 -26.55
C LEU A 74 -0.64 18.55 -26.32
N LEU A 75 -1.46 19.23 -25.52
CA LEU A 75 -2.82 18.80 -25.17
C LEU A 75 -3.86 19.58 -25.96
N THR A 76 -4.53 18.89 -26.88
CA THR A 76 -5.65 19.42 -27.68
C THR A 76 -6.93 18.59 -27.47
N GLU A 77 -8.04 19.02 -28.06
CA GLU A 77 -9.26 18.20 -28.11
C GLU A 77 -9.06 16.88 -28.87
N ASN A 78 -8.25 16.86 -29.94
CA ASN A 78 -7.94 15.61 -30.64
C ASN A 78 -7.14 14.65 -29.75
N SER A 79 -6.25 15.19 -28.92
CA SER A 79 -5.48 14.37 -27.97
C SER A 79 -6.39 13.72 -26.91
N LEU A 80 -7.52 14.34 -26.55
CA LEU A 80 -8.47 13.77 -25.59
C LEU A 80 -9.43 12.76 -26.21
N GLU A 81 -9.85 12.97 -27.46
CA GLU A 81 -10.98 12.25 -28.05
C GLU A 81 -10.59 11.17 -29.06
N LYS A 82 -9.41 11.29 -29.71
CA LYS A 82 -9.06 10.44 -30.87
C LYS A 82 -7.80 9.63 -30.68
N SER A 83 -6.69 10.26 -30.30
CA SER A 83 -5.43 9.55 -30.03
C SER A 83 -4.68 10.22 -28.88
N PHE A 84 -4.92 9.73 -27.65
CA PHE A 84 -4.14 10.18 -26.50
C PHE A 84 -2.78 9.47 -26.52
N PRO A 85 -1.64 10.18 -26.59
CA PRO A 85 -0.30 9.59 -26.49
C PRO A 85 -0.02 9.18 -25.04
N ARG A 86 -0.77 8.17 -24.59
CA ARG A 86 -0.85 7.69 -23.21
C ARG A 86 0.47 7.12 -22.75
N TYR A 87 1.18 6.46 -23.66
CA TYR A 87 2.47 5.85 -23.38
C TYR A 87 3.54 6.91 -23.13
N GLU A 88 3.63 7.91 -24.00
CA GLU A 88 4.53 9.06 -23.87
C GLU A 88 4.26 9.84 -22.57
N ALA A 89 2.99 10.13 -22.28
CA ALA A 89 2.59 10.80 -21.04
C ALA A 89 3.06 10.01 -19.81
N ASN A 90 2.82 8.70 -19.79
CA ASN A 90 3.20 7.83 -18.68
C ASN A 90 4.72 7.74 -18.52
N GLU A 91 5.48 7.63 -19.61
CA GLU A 91 6.95 7.59 -19.56
C GLU A 91 7.53 8.92 -19.10
N GLY A 92 6.98 10.05 -19.55
CA GLY A 92 7.35 11.37 -19.06
C GLY A 92 7.07 11.53 -17.57
N ILE A 93 5.90 11.11 -17.10
CA ILE A 93 5.54 11.13 -15.68
C ILE A 93 6.46 10.19 -14.87
N ARG A 94 6.70 8.97 -15.34
CA ARG A 94 7.61 8.01 -14.70
C ARG A 94 9.00 8.63 -14.49
N ARG A 95 9.55 9.27 -15.52
CA ARG A 95 10.84 9.95 -15.44
C ARG A 95 10.81 11.12 -14.46
N MET A 96 9.78 11.95 -14.53
CA MET A 96 9.54 13.07 -13.62
C MET A 96 9.57 12.61 -12.16
N LEU A 97 8.79 11.58 -11.82
CA LEU A 97 8.72 10.97 -10.49
C LEU A 97 10.07 10.40 -10.04
N ASN A 98 10.79 9.73 -10.93
CA ASN A 98 12.08 9.12 -10.62
C ASN A 98 13.18 10.16 -10.36
N GLU A 99 13.26 11.19 -11.19
CA GLU A 99 14.31 12.21 -11.12
C GLU A 99 13.98 13.32 -10.12
N LYS A 100 12.74 13.35 -9.59
CA LYS A 100 12.24 14.38 -8.66
C LYS A 100 12.44 15.80 -9.18
N ILE A 101 12.28 15.99 -10.49
CA ILE A 101 12.28 17.29 -11.16
C ILE A 101 11.01 17.47 -11.96
N GLN A 102 10.55 18.71 -12.14
CA GLN A 102 9.47 19.03 -13.10
C GLN A 102 9.97 18.80 -14.53
N TYR A 103 9.67 17.63 -15.08
CA TYR A 103 10.13 17.15 -16.39
C TYR A 103 9.06 17.33 -17.48
N VAL A 104 7.78 17.12 -17.14
CA VAL A 104 6.65 17.22 -18.08
C VAL A 104 6.01 18.60 -18.02
N ILE A 105 5.85 19.22 -19.17
CA ILE A 105 5.15 20.50 -19.37
C ILE A 105 3.93 20.24 -20.24
N VAL A 106 2.73 20.54 -19.75
CA VAL A 106 1.51 20.47 -20.55
C VAL A 106 1.31 21.81 -21.26
N LEU A 107 1.28 21.78 -22.58
CA LEU A 107 0.94 22.91 -23.44
C LEU A 107 -0.47 22.71 -23.98
N ARG A 108 -1.46 23.37 -23.37
CA ARG A 108 -2.86 23.25 -23.77
C ARG A 108 -3.19 24.17 -24.93
N ASN A 109 -3.79 23.64 -25.99
CA ASN A 109 -4.39 24.46 -27.04
C ASN A 109 -5.90 24.22 -27.12
N GLY A 110 -6.69 25.20 -26.71
CA GLY A 110 -8.16 25.16 -26.78
C GLY A 110 -8.84 24.24 -25.76
N VAL A 111 -8.09 23.52 -24.93
CA VAL A 111 -8.61 22.62 -23.89
C VAL A 111 -8.74 23.38 -22.57
N PRO A 112 -9.93 23.48 -21.95
CA PRO A 112 -10.10 24.10 -20.64
C PRO A 112 -9.45 23.26 -19.53
N ARG A 113 -8.98 23.91 -18.46
CA ARG A 113 -8.19 23.27 -17.40
C ARG A 113 -8.94 22.11 -16.71
N GLU A 114 -10.26 22.20 -16.65
CA GLU A 114 -11.17 21.20 -16.07
C GLU A 114 -11.22 19.90 -16.89
N ARG A 115 -10.88 19.96 -18.18
CA ARG A 115 -10.83 18.79 -19.08
C ARG A 115 -9.45 18.14 -19.16
N VAL A 116 -8.44 18.72 -18.53
CA VAL A 116 -7.10 18.11 -18.45
C VAL A 116 -7.21 16.77 -17.71
N PRO A 117 -6.55 15.68 -18.18
CA PRO A 117 -6.56 14.41 -17.47
C PRO A 117 -6.05 14.57 -16.04
N PRO A 118 -6.66 13.93 -15.02
CA PRO A 118 -6.24 14.05 -13.62
C PRO A 118 -4.73 13.80 -13.42
N SER A 119 -4.16 12.86 -14.17
CA SER A 119 -2.73 12.51 -14.17
C SER A 119 -1.79 13.61 -14.69
N LEU A 120 -2.32 14.67 -15.32
CA LEU A 120 -1.56 15.79 -15.89
C LEU A 120 -1.96 17.14 -15.27
N ARG A 121 -2.95 17.20 -14.37
CA ARG A 121 -3.41 18.48 -13.77
C ARG A 121 -2.42 19.12 -12.80
N TRP A 122 -1.44 18.37 -12.35
CA TRP A 122 -0.49 18.73 -11.31
C TRP A 122 0.92 19.02 -11.85
N VAL A 123 1.14 18.77 -13.15
CA VAL A 123 2.37 19.19 -13.83
C VAL A 123 2.24 20.63 -14.29
N GLN A 124 3.37 21.21 -14.73
CA GLN A 124 3.39 22.58 -15.23
C GLN A 124 2.44 22.74 -16.43
N ASP A 125 1.39 23.54 -16.26
CA ASP A 125 0.33 23.76 -17.25
C ASP A 125 0.44 25.16 -17.87
N ILE A 126 0.58 25.21 -19.20
CA ILE A 126 0.72 26.43 -20.00
C ILE A 126 -0.41 26.47 -21.04
N ASP A 127 -1.18 27.56 -21.02
CA ASP A 127 -2.15 27.82 -22.08
C ASP A 127 -1.45 28.43 -23.31
N TYR A 128 -1.56 27.74 -24.45
CA TYR A 128 -1.05 28.18 -25.74
C TYR A 128 -1.62 29.54 -26.16
N ASN A 129 -2.88 29.81 -25.79
CA ASN A 129 -3.62 31.01 -26.20
C ASN A 129 -3.58 32.13 -25.15
N ASP A 130 -2.73 32.05 -24.13
CA ASP A 130 -2.60 33.10 -23.13
C ASP A 130 -2.12 34.41 -23.77
N ARG A 131 -2.95 35.46 -23.66
CA ARG A 131 -2.66 36.80 -24.20
C ARG A 131 -1.78 37.65 -23.30
N LYS A 132 -1.61 37.29 -22.02
CA LYS A 132 -0.84 38.08 -21.04
C LYS A 132 0.65 37.85 -21.19
N VAL A 133 1.05 36.60 -21.36
CA VAL A 133 2.45 36.19 -21.53
C VAL A 133 2.49 35.09 -22.59
N PRO A 134 3.27 35.25 -23.68
CA PRO A 134 3.38 34.25 -24.73
C PRO A 134 3.75 32.88 -24.17
N TRP A 135 3.11 31.83 -24.68
CA TRP A 135 3.37 30.45 -24.24
C TRP A 135 4.85 30.07 -24.36
N ILE A 136 5.53 30.57 -25.41
CA ILE A 136 6.93 30.29 -25.70
C ILE A 136 7.86 30.76 -24.58
N ASP A 137 7.61 31.92 -23.99
CA ASP A 137 8.43 32.44 -22.89
C ASP A 137 8.27 31.61 -21.61
N LYS A 138 7.05 31.13 -21.35
CA LYS A 138 6.77 30.22 -20.24
C LYS A 138 7.42 28.86 -20.43
N VAL A 139 7.33 28.29 -21.63
CA VAL A 139 7.98 27.00 -21.95
C VAL A 139 9.51 27.15 -21.83
N LYS A 140 10.08 28.23 -22.36
CA LYS A 140 11.53 28.53 -22.23
C LYS A 140 11.97 28.63 -20.78
N TYR A 141 11.18 29.28 -19.92
CA TYR A 141 11.45 29.34 -18.50
C TYR A 141 11.50 27.93 -17.88
N CYS A 142 10.51 27.08 -18.20
CA CYS A 142 10.42 25.72 -17.66
C CYS A 142 11.52 24.77 -18.18
N ILE A 143 12.05 25.01 -19.39
CA ILE A 143 13.19 24.27 -19.93
C ILE A 143 14.49 24.67 -19.20
N ARG A 144 14.66 25.95 -18.87
CA ARG A 144 15.89 26.48 -18.26
C ARG A 144 15.96 26.21 -16.76
N GLU A 145 14.85 26.41 -16.06
CA GLU A 145 14.78 26.26 -14.61
C GLU A 145 14.42 24.81 -14.27
N SER A 146 15.34 24.10 -13.60
CA SER A 146 15.00 22.85 -12.93
C SER A 146 14.27 23.17 -11.63
N GLN A 147 12.94 23.14 -11.70
CA GLN A 147 12.10 23.16 -10.51
C GLN A 147 12.13 21.76 -9.88
N PRO A 148 12.46 21.63 -8.58
CA PRO A 148 12.29 20.36 -7.88
C PRO A 148 10.83 19.96 -7.91
N LEU A 149 10.59 18.66 -7.99
CA LEU A 149 9.26 18.10 -7.94
C LEU A 149 8.81 18.05 -6.48
N GLU A 150 8.01 19.01 -6.06
CA GLU A 150 7.33 18.99 -4.75
C GLU A 150 6.21 17.93 -4.81
N ILE A 151 6.57 16.66 -4.64
CA ILE A 151 5.61 15.59 -4.37
C ILE A 151 5.57 15.33 -2.88
N GLY A 152 4.36 15.38 -2.33
CA GLY A 152 4.10 14.90 -0.98
C GLY A 152 4.34 13.40 -0.88
N LEU A 153 4.95 12.99 0.23
CA LEU A 153 4.96 11.63 0.77
C LEU A 153 5.47 10.50 -0.17
N ASN A 154 6.71 10.05 0.07
CA ASN A 154 7.24 8.82 -0.56
C ASN A 154 6.37 7.62 -0.12
N GLY A 155 5.80 6.89 -1.08
CA GLY A 155 4.93 5.73 -0.83
C GLY A 155 5.66 4.47 -0.34
N ASN A 156 6.40 4.56 0.76
CA ASN A 156 7.17 3.43 1.30
C ASN A 156 6.30 2.52 2.19
N ASP A 157 6.59 1.22 2.12
CA ASP A 157 6.23 0.11 3.04
C ASP A 157 4.80 0.05 3.64
N VAL A 158 3.81 0.56 2.90
CA VAL A 158 2.39 0.54 3.30
C VAL A 158 1.85 -0.86 3.61
N GLY A 159 2.37 -1.91 2.97
CA GLY A 159 1.97 -3.30 3.18
C GLY A 159 2.19 -3.78 4.61
N PHE A 160 3.23 -3.30 5.32
CA PHE A 160 3.47 -3.64 6.74
C PHE A 160 2.39 -3.05 7.63
N GLY A 161 2.15 -1.74 7.49
CA GLY A 161 1.14 -1.04 8.27
C GLY A 161 -0.24 -1.65 8.04
N MET A 162 -0.55 -2.04 6.80
CA MET A 162 -1.78 -2.75 6.46
C MET A 162 -1.86 -4.14 7.11
N ALA A 163 -0.78 -4.92 7.13
CA ALA A 163 -0.77 -6.26 7.72
C ALA A 163 -0.99 -6.23 9.24
N TRP A 164 -0.26 -5.39 9.96
CA TRP A 164 -0.43 -5.19 11.40
C TRP A 164 -1.81 -4.65 11.74
N SER A 165 -2.26 -3.62 11.00
CA SER A 165 -3.59 -3.06 11.17
C SER A 165 -4.68 -4.10 10.94
N TYR A 166 -4.58 -4.89 9.88
CA TYR A 166 -5.54 -5.94 9.57
C TYR A 166 -5.54 -7.07 10.60
N PHE A 167 -4.36 -7.52 11.03
CA PHE A 167 -4.27 -8.56 12.05
C PHE A 167 -4.94 -8.09 13.35
N TYR A 168 -4.45 -6.99 13.94
CA TYR A 168 -4.89 -6.58 15.27
C TYR A 168 -6.28 -5.94 15.29
N SER A 169 -6.66 -5.23 14.23
CA SER A 169 -7.97 -4.57 14.15
C SER A 169 -9.08 -5.46 13.59
N TYR A 170 -8.75 -6.66 13.10
CA TYR A 170 -9.71 -7.59 12.52
C TYR A 170 -9.49 -9.05 12.94
N LEU A 171 -8.42 -9.71 12.51
CA LEU A 171 -8.24 -11.15 12.75
C LEU A 171 -8.13 -11.49 14.23
N ASN A 172 -7.36 -10.73 15.00
CA ASN A 172 -7.21 -10.91 16.45
C ASN A 172 -8.51 -10.65 17.23
N ILE A 173 -9.55 -10.14 16.57
CA ILE A 173 -10.88 -9.91 17.16
C ILE A 173 -11.83 -11.07 16.82
N ILE A 174 -11.78 -11.57 15.58
CA ILE A 174 -12.76 -12.55 15.09
C ILE A 174 -12.29 -14.00 15.24
N VAL A 175 -10.98 -14.24 15.33
CA VAL A 175 -10.41 -15.59 15.38
C VAL A 175 -10.37 -16.10 16.82
N PRO A 176 -9.59 -15.51 17.75
CA PRO A 176 -9.47 -16.04 19.11
C PRO A 176 -10.73 -15.79 19.96
N PRO A 177 -10.91 -16.56 21.06
CA PRO A 177 -11.89 -16.23 22.09
C PRO A 177 -11.41 -14.97 22.84
N GLN A 178 -12.24 -13.92 22.91
CA GLN A 178 -11.85 -12.64 23.51
C GLN A 178 -12.71 -12.24 24.72
N GLY A 179 -12.06 -11.92 25.84
CA GLY A 179 -12.64 -11.23 27.00
C GLY A 179 -11.91 -11.55 28.33
N PRO A 180 -11.82 -10.60 29.30
CA PRO A 180 -11.26 -10.84 30.64
C PRO A 180 -11.96 -11.97 31.42
N GLU A 181 -13.14 -12.41 30.97
CA GLU A 181 -13.98 -13.43 31.60
C GLU A 181 -14.27 -14.64 30.67
N GLY A 182 -13.58 -14.79 29.54
CA GLY A 182 -13.72 -15.99 28.68
C GLY A 182 -15.11 -16.22 28.03
N GLY A 183 -15.96 -15.19 27.95
CA GLY A 183 -17.37 -15.34 27.55
C GLY A 183 -17.70 -15.30 26.04
N ARG A 184 -16.71 -15.11 25.14
CA ARG A 184 -16.96 -15.06 23.68
C ARG A 184 -16.42 -16.30 22.96
N LEU A 185 -17.26 -16.84 22.07
CA LEU A 185 -16.87 -17.90 21.15
C LEU A 185 -15.84 -17.37 20.14
N ASP A 186 -14.83 -18.20 19.88
CA ASP A 186 -13.88 -18.05 18.78
C ASP A 186 -14.57 -18.26 17.41
N MET A 187 -13.81 -18.19 16.30
CA MET A 187 -14.38 -18.42 14.97
C MET A 187 -15.07 -19.78 14.87
N LYS A 188 -14.41 -20.84 15.34
CA LYS A 188 -14.92 -22.21 15.30
C LYS A 188 -16.23 -22.36 16.07
N GLY A 189 -16.29 -21.89 17.31
CA GLY A 189 -17.47 -21.94 18.16
C GLY A 189 -18.64 -21.12 17.60
N ARG A 190 -18.38 -19.98 16.94
CA ARG A 190 -19.43 -19.22 16.25
C ARG A 190 -20.01 -19.99 15.07
N ILE A 191 -19.17 -20.71 14.30
CA ILE A 191 -19.61 -21.59 13.21
C ILE A 191 -20.40 -22.78 13.77
N GLU A 192 -19.93 -23.43 14.82
CA GLU A 192 -20.63 -24.56 15.45
C GLU A 192 -21.99 -24.15 16.01
N LYS A 193 -22.07 -22.99 16.67
CA LYS A 193 -23.34 -22.42 17.13
C LYS A 193 -24.29 -22.15 15.97
N TYR A 194 -23.78 -21.62 14.86
CA TYR A 194 -24.58 -21.41 13.65
C TYR A 194 -25.14 -22.74 13.13
N LEU A 195 -24.29 -23.76 12.97
CA LEU A 195 -24.68 -25.09 12.51
C LEU A 195 -25.71 -25.76 13.45
N ALA A 196 -25.56 -25.59 14.77
CA ALA A 196 -26.48 -26.15 15.76
C ALA A 196 -27.89 -25.53 15.74
N THR A 197 -28.01 -24.25 15.35
CA THR A 197 -29.31 -23.54 15.29
C THR A 197 -30.13 -23.84 14.04
N ARG A 198 -29.54 -24.47 13.02
CA ARG A 198 -30.19 -24.77 11.74
C ARG A 198 -30.63 -26.24 11.71
N GLU A 199 -31.78 -26.54 12.33
CA GLU A 199 -32.46 -27.81 12.09
C GLU A 199 -32.83 -27.93 10.59
N LYS A 200 -32.37 -29.01 9.93
CA LYS A 200 -32.85 -29.48 8.61
C LYS A 200 -32.43 -28.71 7.35
N GLN A 201 -31.19 -28.20 7.27
CA GLN A 201 -30.58 -27.92 5.96
C GLN A 201 -29.61 -29.05 5.58
N GLN A 202 -29.73 -29.58 4.35
CA GLN A 202 -28.82 -30.58 3.81
C GLN A 202 -27.50 -29.92 3.37
N ILE A 203 -26.78 -29.35 4.33
CA ILE A 203 -25.42 -28.85 4.14
C ILE A 203 -24.51 -30.08 4.14
N THR A 204 -23.72 -30.24 3.08
CA THR A 204 -22.72 -31.31 2.98
C THR A 204 -21.58 -31.04 3.95
N TYR A 205 -20.96 -29.86 3.85
CA TYR A 205 -19.83 -29.51 4.69
C TYR A 205 -19.64 -27.99 4.81
N MET A 206 -19.14 -27.54 5.96
CA MET A 206 -18.72 -26.17 6.22
C MET A 206 -17.38 -26.19 6.97
N PRO A 207 -16.29 -25.64 6.40
CA PRO A 207 -15.02 -25.50 7.10
C PRO A 207 -15.16 -24.64 8.35
N ARG A 208 -14.43 -24.98 9.42
CA ARG A 208 -14.43 -24.22 10.69
C ARG A 208 -13.38 -23.10 10.67
N LYS A 209 -13.24 -22.45 9.51
CA LYS A 209 -12.25 -21.41 9.24
C LYS A 209 -12.80 -20.32 8.34
N ILE A 210 -12.10 -19.19 8.32
CA ILE A 210 -12.35 -18.10 7.37
C ILE A 210 -11.28 -18.09 6.27
N TYR A 211 -11.73 -17.96 5.03
CA TYR A 211 -10.86 -17.76 3.87
C TYR A 211 -10.67 -16.26 3.61
N ILE A 212 -9.43 -15.79 3.58
CA ILE A 212 -9.10 -14.39 3.26
C ILE A 212 -8.50 -14.32 1.86
N LEU A 213 -9.22 -13.67 0.95
CA LEU A 213 -8.82 -13.50 -0.44
C LEU A 213 -7.87 -12.33 -0.60
N VAL A 214 -6.71 -12.57 -1.21
CA VAL A 214 -5.67 -11.60 -1.52
C VAL A 214 -5.45 -11.59 -3.03
N PRO A 215 -6.12 -10.69 -3.79
CA PRO A 215 -5.95 -10.61 -5.23
C PRO A 215 -4.63 -9.94 -5.60
N GLU A 216 -3.87 -10.53 -6.52
CA GLU A 216 -2.59 -10.00 -7.00
C GLU A 216 -2.73 -8.60 -7.64
N SER A 217 -3.88 -8.31 -8.24
CA SER A 217 -4.19 -7.00 -8.81
C SER A 217 -4.47 -5.92 -7.78
N GLY A 218 -4.79 -6.28 -6.53
CA GLY A 218 -5.29 -5.35 -5.52
C GLY A 218 -6.69 -4.79 -5.80
N ILE A 219 -7.33 -5.22 -6.89
CA ILE A 219 -8.67 -4.78 -7.27
C ILE A 219 -9.70 -5.66 -6.54
N LEU A 220 -10.58 -5.02 -5.80
CA LEU A 220 -11.53 -5.69 -4.90
C LEU A 220 -12.95 -5.42 -5.41
N PRO A 221 -13.69 -6.46 -5.83
CA PRO A 221 -15.07 -6.31 -6.27
C PRO A 221 -16.01 -6.02 -5.11
N SER A 222 -17.15 -5.42 -5.45
CA SER A 222 -18.17 -5.02 -4.48
C SER A 222 -18.74 -6.20 -3.70
N SER A 223 -18.83 -7.40 -4.29
CA SER A 223 -19.23 -8.69 -3.71
C SER A 223 -18.50 -9.85 -4.36
N ILE A 224 -18.32 -10.95 -3.62
CA ILE A 224 -17.88 -12.23 -4.19
C ILE A 224 -18.91 -12.76 -5.19
N ALA A 225 -20.21 -12.55 -4.92
CA ALA A 225 -21.28 -12.95 -5.83
C ALA A 225 -21.31 -12.13 -7.13
N ASP A 226 -20.72 -10.92 -7.15
CA ASP A 226 -20.63 -10.10 -8.37
C ASP A 226 -19.56 -10.62 -9.33
N VAL A 227 -18.69 -11.52 -8.86
CA VAL A 227 -17.61 -12.14 -9.63
C VAL A 227 -18.02 -13.50 -10.19
N ASN A 228 -18.98 -14.19 -9.54
CA ASN A 228 -19.41 -15.50 -9.99
C ASN A 228 -20.84 -15.85 -9.55
N ASP A 229 -21.70 -16.15 -10.53
CA ASP A 229 -23.11 -16.53 -10.36
C ASP A 229 -23.32 -17.85 -9.59
N ARG A 230 -22.29 -18.70 -9.47
CA ARG A 230 -22.33 -19.95 -8.68
C ARG A 230 -22.25 -19.72 -7.18
N VAL A 231 -21.83 -18.52 -6.73
CA VAL A 231 -21.80 -18.17 -5.32
C VAL A 231 -23.09 -17.45 -4.94
N ASN A 232 -23.93 -18.13 -4.17
CA ASN A 232 -25.19 -17.56 -3.70
C ASN A 232 -25.10 -17.11 -2.24
N VAL A 233 -25.59 -15.89 -1.96
CA VAL A 233 -25.88 -15.43 -0.61
C VAL A 233 -27.31 -15.83 -0.28
N ARG A 234 -27.46 -16.96 0.44
CA ARG A 234 -28.73 -17.68 0.60
C ARG A 234 -29.81 -16.88 1.35
N ASP A 235 -29.42 -15.95 2.23
CA ASP A 235 -30.35 -15.01 2.89
C ASP A 235 -29.63 -13.72 3.33
N LYS A 236 -29.85 -12.60 2.62
CA LYS A 236 -29.18 -11.31 2.86
C LYS A 236 -29.41 -10.75 4.28
N LYS A 237 -30.42 -11.24 5.02
CA LYS A 237 -30.80 -10.75 6.36
C LYS A 237 -30.36 -11.61 7.54
N SER A 238 -30.02 -12.90 7.38
CA SER A 238 -29.88 -13.83 8.53
C SER A 238 -28.56 -14.62 8.65
N ASP A 239 -27.81 -14.86 7.56
CA ASP A 239 -26.63 -15.74 7.60
C ASP A 239 -25.30 -14.98 7.78
N LYS A 240 -25.17 -14.26 8.91
CA LYS A 240 -23.92 -13.58 9.29
C LYS A 240 -23.47 -14.01 10.68
N LEU A 241 -22.20 -14.32 10.84
CA LEU A 241 -21.61 -14.45 12.17
C LEU A 241 -21.25 -13.05 12.68
N LYS A 242 -21.73 -12.73 13.88
CA LYS A 242 -21.51 -11.43 14.51
C LYS A 242 -20.65 -11.57 15.75
N THR A 243 -19.56 -10.81 15.78
CA THR A 243 -18.79 -10.52 16.99
C THR A 243 -18.88 -9.02 17.24
N THR A 244 -19.08 -8.59 18.48
CA THR A 244 -19.10 -7.17 18.80
C THR A 244 -18.00 -6.88 19.80
N VAL A 245 -17.26 -5.79 19.66
CA VAL A 245 -16.26 -5.36 20.67
C VAL A 245 -16.36 -3.87 20.96
N MET A 246 -15.89 -3.44 22.13
CA MET A 246 -15.71 -2.02 22.44
C MET A 246 -14.32 -1.59 21.95
N ARG A 247 -14.25 -0.54 21.13
CA ARG A 247 -12.98 0.07 20.68
C ARG A 247 -13.09 1.58 20.66
N GLY A 248 -12.16 2.25 21.36
CA GLY A 248 -12.15 3.72 21.47
C GLY A 248 -13.47 4.29 21.98
N GLY A 249 -14.14 3.59 22.90
CA GLY A 249 -15.44 3.97 23.45
C GLY A 249 -16.68 3.72 22.58
N THR A 250 -16.54 3.01 21.46
CA THR A 250 -17.65 2.67 20.56
C THR A 250 -17.83 1.16 20.43
N GLU A 251 -19.09 0.71 20.49
CA GLU A 251 -19.47 -0.67 20.23
C GLU A 251 -19.41 -0.94 18.71
N ARG A 252 -18.46 -1.78 18.27
CA ARG A 252 -18.21 -2.08 16.86
C ARG A 252 -18.61 -3.52 16.53
N PRO A 253 -19.61 -3.74 15.65
CA PRO A 253 -19.94 -5.06 15.15
C PRO A 253 -19.02 -5.48 14.00
N TYR A 254 -18.51 -6.70 14.09
CA TYR A 254 -17.74 -7.42 13.08
C TYR A 254 -18.63 -8.51 12.52
N LEU A 255 -18.92 -8.43 11.23
CA LEU A 255 -19.86 -9.31 10.54
C LEU A 255 -19.11 -10.13 9.49
N ASN A 256 -19.20 -11.45 9.60
CA ASN A 256 -18.68 -12.39 8.62
C ASN A 256 -19.84 -13.01 7.84
N THR A 257 -19.80 -12.92 6.52
CA THR A 257 -20.88 -13.42 5.64
C THR A 257 -20.64 -14.88 5.29
N ILE A 258 -21.70 -15.68 5.37
CA ILE A 258 -21.69 -17.09 4.98
C ILE A 258 -22.17 -17.19 3.53
N TYR A 259 -21.36 -17.84 2.70
CA TYR A 259 -21.65 -18.11 1.30
C TYR A 259 -22.01 -19.57 1.09
N THR A 260 -22.90 -19.83 0.13
CA THR A 260 -23.28 -21.19 -0.27
C THR A 260 -22.79 -21.45 -1.70
N ILE A 261 -22.17 -22.60 -1.90
CA ILE A 261 -21.69 -23.08 -3.19
C ILE A 261 -22.34 -24.44 -3.48
N GLU A 262 -23.02 -24.54 -4.61
CA GLU A 262 -23.65 -25.78 -5.08
C GLU A 262 -22.73 -26.51 -6.06
N ASP A 263 -22.57 -27.82 -5.83
CA ASP A 263 -21.76 -28.71 -6.66
C ASP A 263 -22.54 -30.01 -6.91
N GLY A 264 -23.34 -30.00 -7.97
CA GLY A 264 -24.30 -31.06 -8.25
C GLY A 264 -25.37 -31.15 -7.16
N SER A 265 -25.44 -32.29 -6.46
CA SER A 265 -26.35 -32.49 -5.31
C SER A 265 -25.75 -32.09 -3.95
N LYS A 266 -24.46 -31.74 -3.92
CA LYS A 266 -23.77 -31.34 -2.69
C LYS A 266 -23.88 -29.83 -2.49
N VAL A 267 -24.06 -29.43 -1.24
CA VAL A 267 -24.19 -28.02 -0.84
C VAL A 267 -23.12 -27.70 0.18
N TYR A 268 -22.16 -26.89 -0.20
CA TYR A 268 -21.08 -26.45 0.68
C TYR A 268 -21.36 -25.04 1.19
N GLN A 269 -20.93 -24.76 2.41
CA GLN A 269 -20.93 -23.42 2.96
C GLN A 269 -19.53 -23.01 3.40
N CYS A 270 -19.22 -21.72 3.29
CA CYS A 270 -17.94 -21.19 3.75
C CYS A 270 -18.06 -19.73 4.16
N ILE A 271 -17.08 -19.28 4.94
CA ILE A 271 -16.87 -17.87 5.22
C ILE A 271 -15.67 -17.44 4.40
N VAL A 272 -15.88 -16.48 3.52
CA VAL A 272 -14.83 -15.96 2.63
C VAL A 272 -14.95 -14.45 2.55
N GLU A 273 -13.83 -13.75 2.67
CA GLU A 273 -13.77 -12.30 2.60
C GLU A 273 -12.52 -11.83 1.87
N TYR A 274 -12.64 -10.72 1.15
CA TYR A 274 -11.48 -10.02 0.63
C TYR A 274 -10.70 -9.30 1.75
N ALA A 275 -9.38 -9.24 1.61
CA ALA A 275 -8.52 -8.36 2.41
C ALA A 275 -8.75 -6.89 2.02
N THR A 276 -9.89 -6.34 2.46
CA THR A 276 -10.34 -4.98 2.07
C THR A 276 -9.38 -3.86 2.47
N VAL A 277 -8.45 -4.14 3.38
CA VAL A 277 -7.32 -3.26 3.74
C VAL A 277 -6.38 -2.95 2.58
N LEU A 278 -6.43 -3.74 1.49
CA LEU A 278 -5.63 -3.54 0.27
C LEU A 278 -6.25 -2.53 -0.72
N GLN A 279 -7.55 -2.22 -0.58
CA GLN A 279 -8.24 -1.23 -1.43
C GLN A 279 -7.49 0.11 -1.55
N PRO A 280 -6.94 0.69 -0.46
CA PRO A 280 -6.18 1.93 -0.52
C PRO A 280 -5.00 1.89 -1.49
N LEU A 281 -4.40 0.72 -1.78
CA LEU A 281 -3.26 0.66 -2.70
C LEU A 281 -3.64 1.03 -4.14
N LYS A 282 -4.84 0.65 -4.58
CA LYS A 282 -5.34 1.08 -5.89
C LYS A 282 -5.64 2.58 -5.91
N GLU A 283 -6.23 3.08 -4.82
CA GLU A 283 -6.50 4.51 -4.66
C GLU A 283 -5.21 5.36 -4.62
N MET A 284 -4.14 4.85 -3.99
CA MET A 284 -2.82 5.48 -3.98
C MET A 284 -2.22 5.55 -5.39
N GLU A 285 -2.31 4.46 -6.17
CA GLU A 285 -1.88 4.43 -7.58
C GLU A 285 -2.64 5.45 -8.42
N ASP A 286 -3.94 5.60 -8.18
CA ASP A 286 -4.78 6.55 -8.90
C ASP A 286 -4.55 8.01 -8.42
N ASN A 287 -4.00 8.21 -7.21
CA ASN A 287 -3.75 9.50 -6.59
C ASN A 287 -2.28 9.95 -6.74
N VAL A 288 -1.88 10.19 -7.98
CA VAL A 288 -0.52 10.63 -8.38
C VAL A 288 -0.09 12.00 -7.83
N ARG A 289 -0.99 12.76 -7.20
CA ARG A 289 -0.68 14.05 -6.55
C ARG A 289 0.02 13.87 -5.21
N LEU A 290 -0.35 12.82 -4.49
CA LEU A 290 0.06 12.54 -3.12
C LEU A 290 1.10 11.44 -3.01
N THR A 291 1.33 10.70 -4.10
CA THR A 291 2.21 9.54 -4.06
C THR A 291 2.96 9.40 -5.38
N THR A 292 4.17 8.85 -5.31
CA THR A 292 4.88 8.30 -6.47
C THR A 292 4.51 6.83 -6.71
N PHE A 293 3.34 6.38 -6.20
CA PHE A 293 2.97 4.97 -6.10
C PHE A 293 2.52 4.44 -7.46
N LEU A 294 3.26 3.48 -8.00
CA LEU A 294 2.99 2.89 -9.31
C LEU A 294 2.31 1.51 -9.16
N ALA A 295 1.80 0.97 -10.27
CA ALA A 295 1.24 -0.37 -10.30
C ALA A 295 2.22 -1.45 -9.79
N ILE A 296 3.51 -1.31 -10.11
CA ILE A 296 4.54 -2.19 -9.57
C ILE A 296 4.68 -2.06 -8.05
N ASP A 297 4.53 -0.85 -7.50
CA ASP A 297 4.57 -0.64 -6.05
C ASP A 297 3.36 -1.29 -5.39
N ARG A 298 2.18 -1.18 -5.98
CA ARG A 298 0.99 -1.91 -5.52
C ARG A 298 1.25 -3.41 -5.44
N GLU A 299 1.76 -4.03 -6.50
CA GLU A 299 2.05 -5.46 -6.55
C GLU A 299 3.06 -5.88 -5.48
N VAL A 300 4.14 -5.11 -5.32
CA VAL A 300 5.15 -5.32 -4.26
C VAL A 300 4.50 -5.25 -2.88
N GLN A 301 3.67 -4.22 -2.63
CA GLN A 301 3.05 -3.99 -1.33
C GLN A 301 1.97 -5.03 -0.98
N ILE A 302 1.27 -5.60 -1.97
CA ILE A 302 0.35 -6.73 -1.76
C ILE A 302 1.13 -7.97 -1.30
N LYS A 303 2.27 -8.24 -1.93
CA LYS A 303 3.13 -9.40 -1.58
C LYS A 303 3.76 -9.22 -0.20
N ILE A 304 4.21 -8.01 0.11
CA ILE A 304 4.63 -7.63 1.47
C ILE A 304 3.50 -7.90 2.47
N PHE A 305 2.30 -7.37 2.22
CA PHE A 305 1.14 -7.56 3.09
C PHE A 305 0.86 -9.05 3.32
N TYR A 306 0.83 -9.85 2.25
CA TYR A 306 0.53 -11.28 2.31
C TYR A 306 1.53 -12.04 3.19
N GLN A 307 2.83 -11.88 2.92
CA GLN A 307 3.86 -12.59 3.69
C GLN A 307 3.92 -12.10 5.13
N MET A 308 3.80 -10.78 5.33
CA MET A 308 3.82 -10.19 6.65
C MET A 308 2.62 -10.68 7.48
N LEU A 309 1.41 -10.67 6.92
CA LEU A 309 0.23 -11.19 7.61
C LEU A 309 0.37 -12.68 7.95
N LYS A 310 0.91 -13.47 7.03
CA LYS A 310 1.19 -14.89 7.27
C LYS A 310 2.18 -15.09 8.42
N ASN A 311 3.24 -14.29 8.48
CA ASN A 311 4.23 -14.32 9.56
C ASN A 311 3.62 -13.88 10.89
N ILE A 312 2.82 -12.80 10.92
CA ILE A 312 2.14 -12.33 12.13
C ILE A 312 1.21 -13.43 12.66
N ILE A 313 0.41 -14.06 11.79
CA ILE A 313 -0.48 -15.17 12.17
C ILE A 313 0.33 -16.32 12.76
N ARG A 314 1.40 -16.76 12.09
CA ARG A 314 2.25 -17.87 12.54
C ARG A 314 2.88 -17.62 13.92
N ASN A 315 3.30 -16.38 14.18
CA ASN A 315 4.04 -16.06 15.40
C ASN A 315 3.14 -15.62 16.55
N THR A 316 1.90 -15.19 16.27
CA THR A 316 0.99 -14.66 17.29
C THR A 316 -0.14 -15.62 17.67
N PHE A 317 -0.66 -16.39 16.70
CA PHE A 317 -1.76 -17.33 16.94
C PHE A 317 -1.24 -18.71 17.35
N THR A 318 -1.98 -19.41 18.21
CA THR A 318 -1.75 -20.84 18.50
C THR A 318 -2.05 -21.69 17.26
N ASP A 319 -1.55 -22.92 17.20
CA ASP A 319 -1.80 -23.83 16.07
C ASP A 319 -3.29 -24.00 15.77
N GLU A 320 -4.13 -24.09 16.80
CA GLU A 320 -5.59 -24.15 16.67
C GLU A 320 -6.18 -22.88 16.03
N GLN A 321 -5.70 -21.70 16.44
CA GLN A 321 -6.15 -20.42 15.90
C GLN A 321 -5.65 -20.20 14.46
N GLN A 322 -4.44 -20.65 14.15
CA GLN A 322 -3.90 -20.63 12.79
C GLN A 322 -4.76 -21.48 11.85
N ALA A 323 -5.23 -22.65 12.30
CA ALA A 323 -6.12 -23.51 11.52
C ALA A 323 -7.48 -22.87 11.19
N MET A 324 -7.90 -21.84 11.93
CA MET A 324 -9.14 -21.09 11.71
C MET A 324 -9.02 -20.00 10.64
N VAL A 325 -7.84 -19.74 10.07
CA VAL A 325 -7.62 -18.74 9.02
C VAL A 325 -6.83 -19.34 7.87
N GLU A 326 -7.32 -19.16 6.65
CA GLU A 326 -6.56 -19.51 5.45
C GLU A 326 -6.48 -18.32 4.48
N LEU A 327 -5.25 -17.88 4.19
CA LEU A 327 -4.99 -16.86 3.18
C LEU A 327 -4.97 -17.52 1.79
N ILE A 328 -5.75 -16.98 0.85
CA ILE A 328 -5.80 -17.43 -0.54
C ILE A 328 -5.27 -16.31 -1.43
N HIS A 329 -4.07 -16.51 -1.98
CA HIS A 329 -3.52 -15.64 -3.01
C HIS A 329 -4.20 -15.95 -4.35
N ILE A 330 -4.87 -14.97 -4.95
CA ILE A 330 -5.58 -15.13 -6.23
C ILE A 330 -4.68 -14.57 -7.35
N THR A 331 -4.17 -15.49 -8.17
CA THR A 331 -3.33 -15.20 -9.34
C THR A 331 -4.11 -15.51 -10.63
N GLY A 332 -4.23 -14.53 -11.53
CA GLY A 332 -4.86 -14.71 -12.85
C GLY A 332 -6.39 -14.88 -12.85
N ASP A 333 -6.93 -15.38 -13.97
CA ASP A 333 -8.37 -15.47 -14.26
C ASP A 333 -9.04 -16.78 -13.78
N GLY A 334 -8.47 -17.45 -12.78
CA GLY A 334 -9.02 -18.70 -12.25
C GLY A 334 -10.40 -18.50 -11.63
N ASP A 335 -11.31 -19.46 -11.84
CA ASP A 335 -12.63 -19.42 -11.21
C ASP A 335 -12.50 -19.56 -9.67
N LEU A 336 -12.82 -18.49 -8.96
CA LEU A 336 -12.81 -18.42 -7.50
C LEU A 336 -13.66 -19.52 -6.85
N CYS A 337 -14.78 -19.92 -7.45
CA CYS A 337 -15.61 -21.03 -6.94
C CYS A 337 -14.85 -22.34 -6.95
N ASP A 338 -14.12 -22.62 -8.04
CA ASP A 338 -13.40 -23.88 -8.17
C ASP A 338 -12.22 -23.94 -7.20
N ILE A 339 -11.53 -22.82 -6.99
CA ILE A 339 -10.48 -22.69 -5.97
C ILE A 339 -11.07 -22.95 -4.58
N LEU A 340 -12.19 -22.29 -4.23
CA LEU A 340 -12.84 -22.48 -2.94
C LEU A 340 -13.35 -23.92 -2.76
N LEU A 341 -14.00 -24.50 -3.76
CA LEU A 341 -14.48 -25.88 -3.72
C LEU A 341 -13.35 -26.89 -3.54
N GLN A 342 -12.22 -26.71 -4.22
CA GLN A 342 -11.05 -27.56 -4.04
C GLN A 342 -10.54 -27.50 -2.59
N LYS A 343 -10.46 -26.31 -2.01
CA LYS A 343 -10.05 -26.11 -0.61
C LYS A 343 -11.04 -26.72 0.38
N ILE A 344 -12.34 -26.49 0.18
CA ILE A 344 -13.40 -27.01 1.04
C ILE A 344 -13.44 -28.54 1.02
N LYS A 345 -13.35 -29.16 -0.17
CA LYS A 345 -13.34 -30.63 -0.31
C LYS A 345 -12.11 -31.25 0.32
N LYS A 346 -10.95 -30.61 0.17
CA LYS A 346 -9.73 -31.05 0.86
C LYS A 346 -9.89 -31.00 2.38
N ASP A 347 -10.48 -29.93 2.90
CA ASP A 347 -10.76 -29.78 4.34
C ASP A 347 -11.78 -30.82 4.85
N GLU A 348 -12.80 -31.15 4.05
CA GLU A 348 -13.73 -32.26 4.31
C GLU A 348 -13.00 -33.60 4.40
N ASP A 349 -12.14 -33.91 3.42
CA ASP A 349 -11.37 -35.16 3.39
C ASP A 349 -10.39 -35.28 4.55
N ASP A 350 -9.70 -34.20 4.90
CA ASP A 350 -8.71 -34.18 5.99
C ASP A 350 -9.42 -34.32 7.35
N CYS A 351 -10.59 -33.71 7.54
CA CYS A 351 -11.42 -33.86 8.73
C CYS A 351 -11.90 -35.31 8.92
N VAL A 352 -12.36 -35.97 7.85
CA VAL A 352 -12.77 -37.38 7.90
C VAL A 352 -11.60 -38.30 8.27
N LYS A 353 -10.39 -38.01 7.79
CA LYS A 353 -9.19 -38.79 8.15
C LYS A 353 -8.76 -38.58 9.60
N GLU A 354 -8.84 -37.37 10.12
CA GLU A 354 -8.53 -37.08 11.52
C GLU A 354 -9.51 -37.76 12.48
N ASP A 355 -10.81 -37.80 12.15
CA ASP A 355 -11.81 -38.50 12.96
C ASP A 355 -11.55 -40.01 12.99
N VAL A 356 -11.15 -40.59 11.85
CA VAL A 356 -10.75 -42.01 11.77
C VAL A 356 -9.43 -42.27 12.53
N ALA A 357 -8.46 -41.35 12.48
CA ALA A 357 -7.19 -41.48 13.21
C ALA A 357 -7.38 -41.33 14.73
N ARG A 358 -8.24 -40.42 15.20
CA ARG A 358 -8.57 -40.25 16.63
C ARG A 358 -9.26 -41.48 17.23
N GLU A 359 -10.01 -42.25 16.44
CA GLU A 359 -10.55 -43.54 16.87
C GLU A 359 -9.50 -44.65 16.96
N THR A 360 -8.32 -44.45 16.34
CA THR A 360 -7.26 -45.46 16.20
C THR A 360 -6.05 -45.21 17.11
N GLU A 361 -5.83 -43.98 17.61
CA GLU A 361 -4.65 -43.57 18.41
C GLU A 361 -4.80 -43.68 19.93
N MET A 362 -5.64 -44.60 20.41
CA MET A 362 -5.63 -45.01 21.82
C MET A 362 -4.58 -46.11 22.08
N GLU A 363 -3.36 -46.01 21.53
CA GLU A 363 -2.20 -46.82 21.96
C GLU A 363 -0.86 -46.34 21.37
N VAL A 364 0.12 -46.20 22.27
CA VAL A 364 1.59 -46.14 22.10
C VAL A 364 2.28 -44.77 22.12
N ASP A 365 3.23 -44.71 23.06
CA ASP A 365 4.14 -43.65 23.49
C ASP A 365 5.56 -43.81 22.86
N THR A 366 6.36 -42.77 23.07
CA THR A 366 7.84 -42.68 23.08
C THR A 366 8.60 -42.11 21.87
N SER A 367 9.11 -40.89 22.12
CA SER A 367 10.49 -40.37 21.94
C SER A 367 11.27 -40.59 20.65
N ASN A 368 11.85 -39.51 20.10
CA ASN A 368 13.30 -39.46 19.89
C ASN A 368 13.86 -38.04 19.68
N ASP A 369 15.03 -37.83 20.31
CA ASP A 369 15.95 -36.70 20.12
C ASP A 369 16.70 -36.77 18.78
N GLY A 370 17.04 -35.61 18.21
CA GLY A 370 17.91 -35.49 17.05
C GLY A 370 18.76 -34.22 17.08
N LYS A 371 20.06 -34.39 17.38
CA LYS A 371 21.12 -33.36 17.35
C LYS A 371 21.28 -32.72 15.96
N VAL A 372 21.56 -31.42 15.96
CA VAL A 372 21.99 -30.66 14.77
C VAL A 372 23.51 -30.47 14.83
N ASP A 373 24.21 -30.98 13.82
CA ASP A 373 25.64 -30.74 13.60
C ASP A 373 25.86 -29.45 12.79
N VAL A 374 26.84 -28.64 13.20
CA VAL A 374 27.32 -27.44 12.48
C VAL A 374 28.62 -27.79 11.76
N PRO A 375 28.77 -27.58 10.44
CA PRO A 375 30.07 -27.64 9.79
C PRO A 375 30.72 -26.26 9.74
N VAL A 376 31.87 -26.13 10.41
CA VAL A 376 32.86 -25.08 10.18
C VAL A 376 33.82 -25.58 9.09
N GLY A 377 33.84 -24.89 7.95
CA GLY A 377 34.81 -25.13 6.87
C GLY A 377 34.55 -24.19 5.70
N TYR A 378 35.59 -23.58 5.15
CA TYR A 378 35.54 -22.75 3.94
C TYR A 378 34.81 -23.50 2.82
N GLN A 379 33.58 -23.08 2.51
CA GLN A 379 32.73 -23.77 1.53
C GLN A 379 33.09 -23.34 0.12
N ALA A 380 33.38 -24.34 -0.73
CA ALA A 380 33.30 -24.20 -2.17
C ALA A 380 31.88 -23.75 -2.59
N ALA A 381 31.74 -23.18 -3.78
CA ALA A 381 30.45 -22.73 -4.31
C ALA A 381 29.36 -23.81 -4.15
N PRO A 382 28.15 -23.44 -3.67
CA PRO A 382 27.08 -24.40 -3.40
C PRO A 382 26.59 -25.02 -4.70
N CYS A 383 26.07 -26.25 -4.67
CA CYS A 383 25.52 -26.86 -5.88
C CYS A 383 24.37 -26.03 -6.48
N LEU A 384 24.29 -25.99 -7.81
CA LEU A 384 23.16 -25.36 -8.47
C LEU A 384 21.85 -26.12 -8.15
N ARG A 385 20.81 -25.42 -7.65
CA ARG A 385 19.46 -25.98 -7.46
C ARG A 385 18.86 -26.39 -8.81
N ASN A 386 18.00 -27.42 -8.80
CA ASN A 386 17.43 -28.04 -10.00
C ASN A 386 16.52 -27.09 -10.79
N ASP A 387 17.09 -26.41 -11.81
CA ASP A 387 16.47 -25.42 -12.74
C ASP A 387 17.28 -24.11 -12.86
N MET A 388 18.23 -23.88 -11.95
CA MET A 388 19.07 -22.69 -11.93
C MET A 388 20.29 -22.84 -12.83
N SER A 389 20.63 -21.77 -13.54
CA SER A 389 21.83 -21.67 -14.40
C SER A 389 22.96 -20.88 -13.74
N TYR A 390 22.67 -20.09 -12.71
CA TYR A 390 23.63 -19.19 -12.07
C TYR A 390 23.49 -19.21 -10.55
N HIS A 391 24.61 -19.01 -9.85
CA HIS A 391 24.64 -18.87 -8.40
C HIS A 391 24.16 -17.48 -7.99
N ALA A 392 24.52 -16.44 -8.75
CA ALA A 392 23.98 -15.11 -8.53
C ALA A 392 23.86 -14.30 -9.82
N PHE A 393 22.93 -13.36 -9.83
CA PHE A 393 22.83 -12.30 -10.85
C PHE A 393 23.32 -10.98 -10.26
N LEU A 394 24.35 -10.38 -10.87
CA LEU A 394 24.91 -9.10 -10.48
C LEU A 394 24.32 -7.97 -11.33
N THR A 395 23.70 -6.99 -10.68
CA THR A 395 23.18 -5.79 -11.35
C THR A 395 23.74 -4.49 -10.77
N TYR A 396 23.84 -3.47 -11.64
CA TYR A 396 24.43 -2.15 -11.41
C TYR A 396 23.85 -1.12 -12.40
N ALA A 397 24.17 0.17 -12.21
CA ALA A 397 23.46 1.30 -12.82
C ALA A 397 24.02 1.77 -14.18
N GLY A 398 25.18 1.28 -14.59
CA GLY A 398 25.76 1.56 -15.91
C GLY A 398 27.30 1.47 -15.94
N GLU A 399 27.91 2.00 -17.00
CA GLU A 399 29.35 1.88 -17.29
C GLU A 399 30.27 2.34 -16.15
N VAL A 400 29.84 3.31 -15.33
CA VAL A 400 30.63 3.81 -14.18
C VAL A 400 30.84 2.73 -13.12
N ASP A 401 29.86 1.86 -12.93
CA ASP A 401 29.91 0.77 -11.95
C ASP A 401 30.49 -0.53 -12.55
N GLU A 402 30.75 -0.57 -13.86
CA GLU A 402 31.16 -1.77 -14.60
C GLU A 402 32.53 -2.29 -14.14
N GLY A 403 33.46 -1.40 -13.82
CA GLY A 403 34.77 -1.78 -13.27
C GLY A 403 34.62 -2.53 -11.95
N MET A 404 33.85 -1.97 -11.01
CA MET A 404 33.58 -2.61 -9.71
C MET A 404 32.83 -3.93 -9.89
N ALA A 405 31.83 -3.97 -10.78
CA ALA A 405 31.06 -5.17 -11.08
C ALA A 405 31.95 -6.28 -11.67
N SER A 406 32.89 -5.93 -12.55
CA SER A 406 33.87 -6.86 -13.13
C SER A 406 34.80 -7.43 -12.06
N ASP A 407 35.30 -6.60 -11.14
CA ASP A 407 36.14 -7.04 -10.04
C ASP A 407 35.42 -8.05 -9.13
N ILE A 408 34.16 -7.78 -8.78
CA ILE A 408 33.32 -8.69 -7.99
C ILE A 408 33.07 -10.00 -8.75
N ARG A 409 32.73 -9.90 -10.04
CA ARG A 409 32.47 -11.07 -10.90
C ARG A 409 33.70 -11.98 -10.99
N ASN A 410 34.87 -11.41 -11.23
CA ASN A 410 36.14 -12.14 -11.29
C ASN A 410 36.46 -12.82 -9.96
N MET A 411 36.29 -12.10 -8.84
CA MET A 411 36.52 -12.62 -7.50
C MET A 411 35.61 -13.82 -7.17
N LEU A 412 34.31 -13.70 -7.46
CA LEU A 412 33.34 -14.78 -7.22
C LEU A 412 33.57 -15.97 -8.17
N SER A 413 33.90 -15.71 -9.43
CA SER A 413 34.22 -16.76 -10.41
C SER A 413 35.48 -17.55 -10.02
N ASN A 414 36.51 -16.87 -9.53
CA ASN A 414 37.72 -17.50 -8.98
C ASN A 414 37.42 -18.35 -7.74
N SER A 415 36.32 -18.06 -7.04
CA SER A 415 35.82 -18.82 -5.89
C SER A 415 34.84 -19.94 -6.28
N GLY A 416 34.65 -20.18 -7.59
CA GLY A 416 33.81 -21.26 -8.14
C GLY A 416 32.35 -20.90 -8.39
N PHE A 417 31.94 -19.64 -8.19
CA PHE A 417 30.56 -19.20 -8.41
C PHE A 417 30.31 -18.85 -9.89
N GLN A 418 29.16 -19.25 -10.40
CA GLN A 418 28.67 -18.85 -11.73
C GLN A 418 27.82 -17.60 -11.60
N ILE A 419 28.30 -16.48 -12.12
CA ILE A 419 27.67 -15.17 -11.95
C ILE A 419 27.13 -14.68 -13.30
N ALA A 420 25.83 -14.39 -13.36
CA ALA A 420 25.20 -13.70 -14.48
C ALA A 420 25.25 -12.19 -14.29
N SER A 421 25.13 -11.46 -15.39
CA SER A 421 25.14 -10.01 -15.45
C SER A 421 24.30 -9.48 -16.62
N LYS A 422 24.12 -8.17 -16.70
CA LYS A 422 23.46 -7.53 -17.86
C LYS A 422 24.19 -7.76 -19.17
N ASP A 423 25.49 -8.08 -19.14
CA ASP A 423 26.29 -8.38 -20.32
C ASP A 423 25.88 -9.72 -20.97
N ASP A 424 25.20 -10.59 -20.21
CA ASP A 424 24.69 -11.88 -20.68
C ASP A 424 23.33 -11.77 -21.38
N PHE A 425 22.79 -10.55 -21.53
CA PHE A 425 21.60 -10.31 -22.33
C PHE A 425 21.87 -10.58 -23.81
N THR A 426 20.92 -11.24 -24.47
CA THR A 426 20.98 -11.39 -25.93
C THR A 426 20.93 -10.02 -26.60
N GLY A 427 21.89 -9.74 -27.48
CA GLY A 427 22.01 -8.44 -28.14
C GLY A 427 20.70 -8.00 -28.80
N GLY A 428 20.15 -6.86 -28.35
CA GLY A 428 18.88 -6.30 -28.84
C GLY A 428 17.65 -6.61 -27.98
N ALA A 429 17.75 -7.49 -26.98
CA ALA A 429 16.62 -7.84 -26.12
C ALA A 429 16.18 -6.67 -25.20
N ILE A 430 14.91 -6.70 -24.78
CA ILE A 430 14.32 -5.69 -23.89
C ILE A 430 14.71 -6.07 -22.45
N VAL A 431 15.35 -5.15 -21.72
CA VAL A 431 15.78 -5.37 -20.31
C VAL A 431 14.61 -5.87 -19.46
N LEU A 432 13.42 -5.28 -19.59
CA LEU A 432 12.21 -5.71 -18.87
C LEU A 432 11.76 -7.16 -19.17
N GLN A 433 12.16 -7.74 -20.31
CA GLN A 433 11.81 -9.12 -20.69
C GLN A 433 12.91 -10.13 -20.32
N GLU A 434 14.18 -9.73 -20.36
CA GLU A 434 15.30 -10.61 -20.01
C GLU A 434 15.62 -10.61 -18.52
N LEU A 435 15.39 -9.50 -17.84
CA LEU A 435 15.63 -9.38 -16.40
C LEU A 435 14.87 -10.44 -15.60
N PRO A 436 13.54 -10.66 -15.77
CA PRO A 436 12.84 -11.74 -15.05
C PRO A 436 13.40 -13.13 -15.39
N LYS A 437 13.86 -13.35 -16.63
CA LYS A 437 14.43 -14.64 -17.05
C LYS A 437 15.75 -14.93 -16.34
N LEU A 438 16.67 -13.96 -16.29
CA LEU A 438 17.94 -14.12 -15.58
C LEU A 438 17.74 -14.22 -14.07
N MET A 439 16.83 -13.42 -13.51
CA MET A 439 16.43 -13.55 -12.11
C MET A 439 15.90 -14.95 -11.81
N ASN A 440 15.04 -15.51 -12.67
CA ASN A 440 14.48 -16.85 -12.52
C ASN A 440 15.47 -18.00 -12.73
N ARG A 441 16.64 -17.72 -13.30
CA ARG A 441 17.72 -18.70 -13.47
C ARG A 441 18.86 -18.51 -12.46
N SER A 442 18.74 -17.58 -11.52
CA SER A 442 19.77 -17.24 -10.55
C SER A 442 19.29 -17.55 -9.13
N GLN A 443 20.15 -18.15 -8.30
CA GLN A 443 19.80 -18.45 -6.90
C GLN A 443 19.78 -17.23 -5.99
N ARG A 444 20.58 -16.21 -6.33
CA ARG A 444 20.74 -14.96 -5.58
C ARG A 444 20.83 -13.78 -6.53
N MET A 445 20.63 -12.59 -5.99
CA MET A 445 20.83 -11.34 -6.71
C MET A 445 21.73 -10.41 -5.89
N ILE A 446 22.75 -9.85 -6.55
CA ILE A 446 23.67 -8.88 -5.97
C ILE A 446 23.33 -7.52 -6.56
N LEU A 447 22.95 -6.58 -5.71
CA LEU A 447 22.68 -5.18 -6.06
C LEU A 447 23.92 -4.36 -5.71
N LEU A 448 24.65 -3.84 -6.69
CA LEU A 448 25.72 -2.87 -6.45
C LEU A 448 25.09 -1.48 -6.31
N VAL A 449 24.94 -1.01 -5.07
CA VAL A 449 24.25 0.23 -4.73
C VAL A 449 25.27 1.36 -4.55
N THR A 450 25.36 2.21 -5.57
CA THR A 450 26.16 3.44 -5.61
C THR A 450 25.25 4.67 -5.67
N GLU A 451 25.79 5.89 -5.57
CA GLU A 451 24.98 7.09 -5.82
C GLU A 451 24.32 7.07 -7.20
N ASP A 452 25.00 6.54 -8.20
CA ASP A 452 24.50 6.43 -9.58
C ASP A 452 23.34 5.44 -9.67
N PHE A 453 23.40 4.35 -8.89
CA PHE A 453 22.30 3.42 -8.71
C PHE A 453 21.05 4.08 -8.13
N LEU A 454 21.22 4.93 -7.12
CA LEU A 454 20.11 5.65 -6.49
C LEU A 454 19.52 6.74 -7.38
N LYS A 455 20.34 7.37 -8.25
CA LYS A 455 19.91 8.43 -9.17
C LYS A 455 19.23 7.87 -10.43
N LYS A 456 19.60 6.68 -10.90
CA LYS A 456 19.05 6.06 -12.13
C LYS A 456 17.87 5.14 -11.80
N GLY A 457 16.65 5.63 -12.07
CA GLY A 457 15.40 4.93 -11.73
C GLY A 457 15.22 3.51 -12.29
N GLY A 458 15.92 3.14 -13.39
CA GLY A 458 15.90 1.77 -13.92
C GLY A 458 16.45 0.73 -12.94
N SER A 459 17.49 1.07 -12.19
CA SER A 459 18.12 0.18 -11.20
C SER A 459 17.25 -0.03 -9.96
N LEU A 460 16.44 0.97 -9.59
CA LEU A 460 15.47 0.87 -8.50
C LEU A 460 14.30 -0.07 -8.84
N TYR A 461 13.87 -0.12 -10.11
CA TYR A 461 12.88 -1.10 -10.56
C TYR A 461 13.40 -2.53 -10.44
N GLU A 462 14.64 -2.76 -10.84
CA GLU A 462 15.30 -4.07 -10.71
C GLU A 462 15.43 -4.49 -9.25
N ALA A 463 15.82 -3.55 -8.38
CA ALA A 463 15.84 -3.76 -6.93
C ALA A 463 14.46 -4.12 -6.36
N LYS A 464 13.39 -3.41 -6.77
CA LYS A 464 12.02 -3.73 -6.34
C LYS A 464 11.61 -5.13 -6.77
N GLN A 465 11.87 -5.51 -8.02
CA GLN A 465 11.60 -6.87 -8.50
C GLN A 465 12.38 -7.94 -7.72
N ALA A 466 13.64 -7.66 -7.40
CA ALA A 466 14.49 -8.55 -6.61
C ALA A 466 13.94 -8.77 -5.21
N ILE A 467 13.53 -7.69 -4.55
CA ILE A 467 12.91 -7.72 -3.21
C ILE A 467 11.56 -8.42 -3.27
N THR A 468 10.72 -8.18 -4.28
CA THR A 468 9.47 -8.92 -4.49
C THR A 468 9.70 -10.43 -4.55
N LYS A 469 10.68 -10.86 -5.36
CA LYS A 469 11.05 -12.28 -5.47
C LYS A 469 11.60 -12.84 -4.15
N MET A 470 12.42 -12.06 -3.44
CA MET A 470 12.94 -12.42 -2.11
C MET A 470 11.82 -12.73 -1.13
N ILE A 471 10.79 -11.89 -1.12
CA ILE A 471 9.59 -12.01 -0.29
C ILE A 471 8.76 -13.23 -0.72
N GLU A 472 8.56 -13.44 -2.02
CA GLU A 472 7.83 -14.60 -2.56
C GLU A 472 8.49 -15.93 -2.19
N MET A 473 9.81 -16.01 -2.32
CA MET A 473 10.59 -17.21 -2.01
C MET A 473 10.73 -17.44 -0.51
N ASN A 474 10.55 -16.40 0.32
CA ASN A 474 10.86 -16.41 1.75
C ASN A 474 12.32 -16.83 2.04
N GLU A 475 13.24 -16.36 1.20
CA GLU A 475 14.68 -16.64 1.30
C GLU A 475 15.49 -15.34 1.23
N ARG A 476 16.70 -15.30 1.79
CA ARG A 476 17.66 -14.18 1.61
C ARG A 476 18.22 -14.15 0.19
N TYR A 477 17.37 -13.79 -0.76
CA TYR A 477 17.67 -13.75 -2.19
C TYR A 477 18.56 -12.56 -2.58
N VAL A 478 18.39 -11.41 -1.92
CA VAL A 478 19.06 -10.15 -2.28
C VAL A 478 20.21 -9.83 -1.34
N VAL A 479 21.37 -9.54 -1.94
CA VAL A 479 22.55 -8.99 -1.26
C VAL A 479 22.81 -7.58 -1.81
N VAL A 480 22.81 -6.59 -0.92
CA VAL A 480 23.18 -5.21 -1.25
C VAL A 480 24.66 -5.03 -0.97
N LEU A 481 25.40 -4.61 -2.00
CA LEU A 481 26.80 -4.23 -1.91
C LEU A 481 26.88 -2.72 -2.11
N ARG A 482 27.05 -1.99 -1.01
CA ARG A 482 26.96 -0.53 -0.97
C ARG A 482 28.34 0.10 -1.14
N ASN A 483 28.47 1.14 -1.97
CA ASN A 483 29.73 1.87 -2.14
C ASN A 483 29.49 3.38 -2.14
N GLY A 484 30.15 4.10 -1.23
CA GLY A 484 30.05 5.56 -1.12
C GLY A 484 28.65 6.12 -0.81
N VAL A 485 27.72 5.29 -0.33
CA VAL A 485 26.35 5.65 0.05
C VAL A 485 26.18 5.29 1.52
N GLU A 486 25.59 6.13 2.36
CA GLU A 486 25.30 5.72 3.74
C GLU A 486 24.02 4.86 3.83
N ARG A 487 23.94 3.95 4.80
CA ARG A 487 22.74 3.10 4.99
C ARG A 487 21.45 3.92 5.15
N LYS A 488 21.50 5.10 5.75
CA LYS A 488 20.33 6.00 5.91
C LYS A 488 19.84 6.63 4.60
N GLU A 489 20.70 6.65 3.58
CA GLU A 489 20.40 7.22 2.25
C GLU A 489 19.81 6.17 1.31
N MET A 490 19.90 4.88 1.66
CA MET A 490 19.27 3.81 0.92
C MET A 490 17.74 3.89 1.00
N PRO A 491 17.04 3.47 -0.07
CA PRO A 491 15.61 3.21 0.00
C PRO A 491 15.28 2.20 1.10
N LYS A 492 14.28 2.52 1.93
CA LYS A 492 13.87 1.70 3.08
C LYS A 492 13.57 0.24 2.74
N PHE A 493 12.98 -0.02 1.58
CA PHE A 493 12.67 -1.38 1.12
C PHE A 493 13.92 -2.26 0.86
N LEU A 494 15.11 -1.66 0.72
CA LEU A 494 16.38 -2.39 0.61
C LEU A 494 16.99 -2.74 1.97
N HIS A 495 16.47 -2.18 3.07
CA HIS A 495 17.05 -2.41 4.40
C HIS A 495 16.87 -3.85 4.90
N TRP A 496 16.00 -4.64 4.27
CA TRP A 496 15.80 -6.06 4.58
C TRP A 496 16.79 -6.98 3.85
N ALA A 497 17.49 -6.47 2.84
CA ALA A 497 18.52 -7.23 2.16
C ALA A 497 19.78 -7.30 3.03
N THR A 498 20.62 -8.31 2.78
CA THR A 498 21.93 -8.39 3.43
C THR A 498 22.80 -7.23 2.93
N ASP A 499 23.12 -6.26 3.79
CA ASP A 499 23.96 -5.10 3.47
C ASP A 499 25.44 -5.38 3.73
N ILE A 500 26.28 -5.16 2.74
CA ILE A 500 27.73 -5.29 2.79
C ILE A 500 28.34 -4.00 2.25
N ASP A 501 29.25 -3.40 3.01
CA ASP A 501 29.97 -2.21 2.56
C ASP A 501 31.16 -2.61 1.67
N TYR A 502 31.22 -2.05 0.47
CA TYR A 502 32.26 -2.32 -0.53
C TYR A 502 33.63 -1.79 -0.10
N GLU A 503 33.65 -0.72 0.70
CA GLU A 503 34.87 -0.05 1.19
C GLU A 503 35.53 -0.80 2.35
N GLU A 504 34.89 -1.85 2.89
CA GLU A 504 35.51 -2.76 3.85
C GLU A 504 36.78 -3.42 3.29
N GLU A 505 37.67 -3.84 4.20
CA GLU A 505 38.90 -4.55 3.84
C GLU A 505 38.57 -5.74 2.92
N PRO A 506 39.23 -5.88 1.75
CA PRO A 506 38.78 -6.80 0.71
C PRO A 506 38.57 -8.25 1.16
N ASN A 507 39.41 -8.73 2.09
CA ASN A 507 39.26 -10.08 2.64
C ASN A 507 38.00 -10.26 3.47
N VAL A 508 37.62 -9.24 4.27
CA VAL A 508 36.42 -9.25 5.09
C VAL A 508 35.18 -9.16 4.20
N ARG A 509 35.17 -8.18 3.27
CA ARG A 509 34.08 -8.00 2.30
C ARG A 509 33.83 -9.27 1.49
N ASN A 510 34.87 -9.86 0.92
CA ASN A 510 34.74 -11.05 0.07
C ASN A 510 34.21 -12.25 0.86
N ARG A 511 34.63 -12.44 2.12
CA ARG A 511 34.09 -13.49 3.00
C ARG A 511 32.62 -13.27 3.31
N LYS A 512 32.21 -12.04 3.65
CA LYS A 512 30.81 -11.70 3.90
C LYS A 512 29.95 -11.94 2.67
N LEU A 513 30.44 -11.57 1.49
CA LEU A 513 29.71 -11.76 0.23
C LEU A 513 29.55 -13.24 -0.11
N ILE A 514 30.62 -14.04 0.00
CA ILE A 514 30.54 -15.50 -0.20
C ILE A 514 29.56 -16.12 0.81
N PHE A 515 29.66 -15.74 2.09
CA PHE A 515 28.75 -16.22 3.13
C PHE A 515 27.29 -15.91 2.80
N ALA A 516 26.98 -14.66 2.41
CA ALA A 516 25.63 -14.24 2.04
C ALA A 516 25.08 -15.01 0.83
N LEU A 517 25.93 -15.37 -0.13
CA LEU A 517 25.53 -16.17 -1.29
C LEU A 517 25.30 -17.65 -0.97
N THR A 518 25.89 -18.15 0.12
CA THR A 518 25.72 -19.53 0.61
C THR A 518 24.67 -19.66 1.72
N ASP A 519 24.26 -18.53 2.31
CA ASP A 519 23.30 -18.50 3.42
C ASP A 519 21.93 -18.96 2.93
N ASN A 520 21.45 -20.07 3.49
CA ASN A 520 20.13 -20.63 3.24
C ASN A 520 19.20 -20.44 4.45
N THR A 521 19.55 -19.56 5.39
CA THR A 521 18.59 -19.16 6.42
C THR A 521 17.33 -18.60 5.74
N PRO A 522 16.13 -19.01 6.19
CA PRO A 522 14.89 -18.39 5.74
C PRO A 522 14.98 -16.88 5.91
N LEU A 523 14.21 -16.15 5.11
CA LEU A 523 14.02 -14.73 5.36
C LEU A 523 13.31 -14.58 6.72
N GLU A 524 14.08 -14.43 7.79
CA GLU A 524 13.60 -13.72 8.97
C GLU A 524 13.40 -12.30 8.48
N VAL A 525 12.16 -12.00 8.08
CA VAL A 525 11.74 -10.61 7.91
C VAL A 525 11.89 -10.02 9.29
N ASP A 526 13.04 -9.40 9.56
CA ASP A 526 13.19 -8.53 10.70
C ASP A 526 11.98 -7.61 10.63
N LEU A 527 11.09 -7.75 11.62
CA LEU A 527 9.78 -7.11 11.66
C LEU A 527 9.90 -5.59 11.91
N LEU A 528 11.04 -5.02 11.53
CA LEU A 528 11.42 -3.62 11.58
C LEU A 528 10.47 -2.85 10.65
N GLY A 529 9.37 -2.42 11.25
CA GLY A 529 8.35 -1.58 10.65
C GLY A 529 8.91 -0.21 10.32
N ASN A 530 9.51 -0.10 9.14
CA ASN A 530 9.73 1.20 8.55
C ASN A 530 8.38 1.69 7.99
N ASP A 531 7.90 2.82 8.50
CA ASP A 531 6.70 3.57 8.05
C ASP A 531 5.34 2.87 8.21
N VAL A 532 5.15 2.05 9.26
CA VAL A 532 3.83 1.46 9.59
C VAL A 532 2.74 2.52 9.80
N GLY A 533 3.08 3.66 10.39
CA GLY A 533 2.16 4.79 10.59
C GLY A 533 1.66 5.38 9.26
N PHE A 534 2.50 5.35 8.23
CA PHE A 534 2.15 5.81 6.89
C PHE A 534 1.06 4.91 6.27
N GLY A 535 1.27 3.60 6.26
CA GLY A 535 0.28 2.63 5.79
C GLY A 535 -1.02 2.66 6.59
N MET A 536 -0.93 2.80 7.91
CA MET A 536 -2.10 2.92 8.79
C MET A 536 -2.93 4.18 8.48
N ALA A 537 -2.31 5.31 8.15
CA ALA A 537 -3.01 6.54 7.81
C ALA A 537 -3.82 6.42 6.51
N TRP A 538 -3.21 5.87 5.45
CA TRP A 538 -3.92 5.60 4.19
C TRP A 538 -5.05 4.59 4.36
N ALA A 539 -4.81 3.52 5.11
CA ALA A 539 -5.82 2.52 5.43
C ALA A 539 -6.99 3.15 6.20
N TYR A 540 -6.70 3.98 7.21
CA TYR A 540 -7.73 4.67 7.99
C TYR A 540 -8.51 5.68 7.14
N PHE A 541 -7.85 6.44 6.28
CA PHE A 541 -8.51 7.41 5.41
C PHE A 541 -9.49 6.72 4.45
N TYR A 542 -9.03 5.80 3.59
CA TYR A 542 -9.87 5.20 2.55
C TYR A 542 -10.86 4.15 3.07
N SER A 543 -10.55 3.49 4.18
CA SER A 543 -11.43 2.47 4.77
C SER A 543 -12.39 3.03 5.81
N TYR A 544 -12.26 4.31 6.20
CA TYR A 544 -13.12 4.91 7.20
C TYR A 544 -13.54 6.34 6.87
N LEU A 545 -12.61 7.31 6.84
CA LEU A 545 -12.97 8.72 6.66
C LEU A 545 -13.61 8.99 5.29
N ASN A 546 -13.07 8.41 4.21
CA ASN A 546 -13.61 8.52 2.86
C ASN A 546 -14.96 7.80 2.69
N ILE A 547 -15.41 7.08 3.72
CA ILE A 547 -16.74 6.47 3.78
C ILE A 547 -17.71 7.37 4.53
N ILE A 548 -17.32 7.85 5.71
CA ILE A 548 -18.24 8.54 6.61
C ILE A 548 -18.42 10.02 6.27
N VAL A 549 -17.43 10.65 5.62
CA VAL A 549 -17.43 12.08 5.32
C VAL A 549 -18.22 12.40 4.04
N PRO A 550 -17.83 11.92 2.85
CA PRO A 550 -18.59 12.19 1.62
C PRO A 550 -19.95 11.45 1.59
N PRO A 551 -20.89 11.85 0.71
CA PRO A 551 -22.14 11.12 0.52
C PRO A 551 -21.83 9.76 -0.13
N GLN A 552 -21.86 8.69 0.66
CA GLN A 552 -21.64 7.32 0.19
C GLN A 552 -22.90 6.50 0.44
N GLY A 553 -23.57 6.13 -0.65
CA GLY A 553 -24.73 5.24 -0.64
C GLY A 553 -24.55 4.13 -1.67
N PRO A 554 -25.33 3.04 -1.58
CA PRO A 554 -25.44 2.10 -2.69
C PRO A 554 -25.76 2.85 -4.00
N GLU A 555 -25.26 2.38 -5.14
CA GLU A 555 -25.60 2.96 -6.45
C GLU A 555 -27.12 3.17 -6.57
N GLY A 556 -27.55 4.40 -6.79
CA GLY A 556 -28.96 4.79 -6.95
C GLY A 556 -29.64 5.40 -5.72
N GLU A 557 -29.03 5.40 -4.52
CA GLU A 557 -29.58 6.07 -3.34
C GLU A 557 -28.83 7.38 -3.00
N LYS A 558 -29.58 8.47 -2.77
CA LYS A 558 -29.01 9.74 -2.24
C LYS A 558 -28.65 9.55 -0.77
N ALA A 559 -27.43 9.08 -0.50
CA ALA A 559 -26.88 9.08 0.86
C ALA A 559 -26.57 10.50 1.35
N LEU A 560 -26.82 10.73 2.63
CA LEU A 560 -26.38 11.95 3.31
C LEU A 560 -24.89 11.84 3.64
N ASP A 561 -24.14 12.90 3.37
CA ASP A 561 -22.79 13.09 3.88
C ASP A 561 -22.80 13.24 5.42
N LEU A 562 -21.62 13.35 6.04
CA LEU A 562 -21.52 13.49 7.50
C LEU A 562 -22.37 14.67 8.02
N LYS A 563 -22.25 15.82 7.34
CA LYS A 563 -22.98 17.04 7.69
C LYS A 563 -24.50 16.83 7.62
N GLY A 564 -25.01 16.22 6.55
CA GLY A 564 -26.42 15.92 6.38
C GLY A 564 -26.96 14.93 7.42
N ARG A 565 -26.15 13.94 7.82
CA ARG A 565 -26.50 13.03 8.93
C ARG A 565 -26.60 13.79 10.26
N ILE A 566 -25.68 14.71 10.54
CA ILE A 566 -25.72 15.58 11.73
C ILE A 566 -26.94 16.51 11.68
N ASP A 567 -27.17 17.19 10.55
CA ASP A 567 -28.29 18.13 10.39
C ASP A 567 -29.65 17.43 10.59
N LYS A 568 -29.79 16.18 10.10
CA LYS A 568 -30.96 15.34 10.37
C LYS A 568 -31.13 15.01 11.86
N HIS A 569 -30.04 14.73 12.58
CA HIS A 569 -30.10 14.49 14.03
C HIS A 569 -30.55 15.75 14.78
N VAL A 570 -29.95 16.90 14.48
CA VAL A 570 -30.30 18.20 15.09
C VAL A 570 -31.77 18.54 14.82
N ALA A 571 -32.26 18.33 13.59
CA ALA A 571 -33.65 18.59 13.24
C ALA A 571 -34.64 17.66 13.96
N SER A 572 -34.29 16.38 14.15
CA SER A 572 -35.19 15.37 14.75
C SER A 572 -35.30 15.44 16.26
N HIS A 573 -34.26 15.88 16.97
CA HIS A 573 -34.25 15.92 18.43
C HIS A 573 -34.66 17.28 18.99
N GLY A 574 -34.68 18.33 18.14
CA GLY A 574 -34.91 19.71 18.52
C GLY A 574 -33.81 20.23 19.44
N ASN A 575 -33.45 21.50 19.36
CA ASN A 575 -32.48 22.12 20.28
C ASN A 575 -33.00 22.23 21.73
N LYS A 576 -33.75 21.25 22.26
CA LYS A 576 -34.26 21.27 23.64
C LYS A 576 -33.10 21.06 24.61
N GLY A 577 -32.45 22.16 24.95
CA GLY A 577 -31.37 22.21 25.93
C GLY A 577 -29.97 21.97 25.37
N ILE A 578 -29.78 21.84 24.05
CA ILE A 578 -28.45 21.79 23.41
C ILE A 578 -28.10 23.16 22.85
N LYS A 579 -26.99 23.73 23.30
CA LYS A 579 -26.49 25.03 22.84
C LYS A 579 -25.89 24.97 21.45
N TYR A 580 -25.05 23.98 21.18
CA TYR A 580 -24.42 23.82 19.86
C TYR A 580 -23.93 22.39 19.60
N MET A 581 -23.92 22.01 18.32
CA MET A 581 -23.30 20.80 17.80
C MET A 581 -22.53 21.13 16.51
N PRO A 582 -21.19 20.98 16.47
CA PRO A 582 -20.42 21.14 15.25
C PRO A 582 -20.86 20.16 14.16
N ARG A 583 -20.79 20.58 12.89
CA ARG A 583 -21.09 19.72 11.72
C ARG A 583 -19.84 18.97 11.25
N LYS A 584 -19.03 18.50 12.20
CA LYS A 584 -17.77 17.81 11.97
C LYS A 584 -17.52 16.71 12.99
N ILE A 585 -16.58 15.82 12.68
CA ILE A 585 -16.04 14.82 13.60
C ILE A 585 -14.64 15.23 14.08
N PHE A 586 -14.42 15.12 15.39
CA PHE A 586 -13.12 15.27 16.01
C PHE A 586 -12.43 13.90 16.11
N ILE A 587 -11.24 13.78 15.50
CA ILE A 587 -10.42 12.56 15.54
C ILE A 587 -9.25 12.78 16.50
N LEU A 588 -9.27 12.10 17.64
CA LEU A 588 -8.27 12.23 18.69
C LEU A 588 -7.05 11.33 18.40
N VAL A 589 -5.86 11.91 18.45
CA VAL A 589 -4.57 11.22 18.28
C VAL A 589 -3.69 11.50 19.50
N PRO A 590 -3.66 10.59 20.50
CA PRO A 590 -2.73 10.68 21.61
C PRO A 590 -1.28 10.56 21.15
N GLU A 591 -0.41 11.44 21.64
CA GLU A 591 1.02 11.47 21.34
C GLU A 591 1.71 10.16 21.77
N SER A 592 1.25 9.59 22.88
CA SER A 592 1.71 8.29 23.35
C SER A 592 1.34 7.12 22.43
N GLY A 593 0.32 7.28 21.57
CA GLY A 593 -0.28 6.17 20.81
C GLY A 593 -1.10 5.19 21.66
N ILE A 594 -1.35 5.49 22.94
CA ILE A 594 -2.11 4.65 23.86
C ILE A 594 -3.55 5.15 23.91
N LEU A 595 -4.50 4.24 23.67
CA LEU A 595 -5.92 4.57 23.64
C LEU A 595 -6.63 4.02 24.88
N PRO A 596 -7.44 4.83 25.58
CA PRO A 596 -8.31 4.31 26.63
C PRO A 596 -9.47 3.49 26.05
N GLY A 597 -10.01 2.59 26.86
CA GLY A 597 -11.14 1.72 26.47
C GLY A 597 -12.41 2.51 26.11
N ASN A 598 -12.69 3.59 26.83
CA ASN A 598 -13.75 4.54 26.56
C ASN A 598 -13.26 5.99 26.65
N ILE A 599 -13.78 6.87 25.80
CA ILE A 599 -13.59 8.33 25.90
C ILE A 599 -14.03 8.85 27.29
N ALA A 600 -15.07 8.26 27.88
CA ALA A 600 -15.51 8.60 29.24
C ALA A 600 -14.50 8.21 30.33
N ASP A 601 -13.62 7.24 30.07
CA ASP A 601 -12.53 6.88 30.99
C ASP A 601 -11.43 7.95 30.97
N ALA A 602 -11.32 8.71 29.88
CA ALA A 602 -10.38 9.82 29.75
C ALA A 602 -10.89 11.11 30.43
N ASP A 603 -12.20 11.39 30.35
CA ASP A 603 -12.84 12.51 31.05
C ASP A 603 -14.33 12.20 31.28
N ASN A 604 -14.74 12.09 32.55
CA ASN A 604 -16.08 11.69 32.95
C ASN A 604 -17.17 12.74 32.63
N ARG A 605 -16.78 13.96 32.24
CA ARG A 605 -17.71 15.00 31.77
C ARG A 605 -18.21 14.71 30.35
N ILE A 606 -17.56 13.78 29.64
CA ILE A 606 -17.95 13.36 28.30
C ILE A 606 -18.83 12.13 28.40
N THR A 607 -20.12 12.33 28.20
CA THR A 607 -21.12 11.27 28.31
C THR A 607 -21.63 10.85 26.93
N LEU A 608 -21.94 9.58 26.76
CA LEU A 608 -22.63 9.11 25.56
C LEU A 608 -24.09 9.56 25.61
N LEU A 609 -24.63 10.07 24.50
CA LEU A 609 -26.07 10.30 24.38
C LEU A 609 -26.81 8.93 24.52
N ASP A 610 -28.10 8.90 24.88
CA ASP A 610 -28.89 7.69 25.18
C ASP A 610 -28.91 6.54 24.12
N LYS A 611 -28.34 5.36 24.47
CA LYS A 611 -27.96 4.15 23.66
C LYS A 611 -28.86 3.72 22.48
N ASN A 612 -30.13 4.12 22.46
CA ASN A 612 -31.11 3.79 21.43
C ASN A 612 -31.29 4.87 20.35
N ASN A 613 -30.81 6.12 20.55
CA ASN A 613 -31.02 7.27 19.64
C ASN A 613 -29.73 7.97 19.13
N ASP A 614 -28.51 7.48 19.43
CA ASP A 614 -27.25 8.26 19.26
C ASP A 614 -26.39 7.90 18.05
N LYS A 615 -26.93 7.13 17.12
CA LYS A 615 -26.11 6.49 16.09
C LYS A 615 -26.34 7.21 14.77
N LEU A 616 -25.34 7.98 14.36
CA LEU A 616 -25.24 8.40 12.97
C LEU A 616 -24.62 7.24 12.20
N GLU A 617 -25.43 6.56 11.41
CA GLU A 617 -25.04 5.36 10.68
C GLU A 617 -25.04 5.62 9.18
N THR A 618 -24.02 5.12 8.48
CA THR A 618 -24.05 4.92 7.03
C THR A 618 -23.78 3.45 6.72
N LEU A 619 -24.41 2.93 5.68
CA LEU A 619 -24.26 1.56 5.22
C LEU A 619 -23.50 1.57 3.90
N VAL A 620 -22.35 0.90 3.87
CA VAL A 620 -21.58 0.71 2.64
C VAL A 620 -21.41 -0.76 2.35
N ALA A 621 -21.75 -1.18 1.14
CA ALA A 621 -21.49 -2.53 0.67
C ALA A 621 -19.97 -2.73 0.50
N ARG A 622 -19.39 -3.70 1.21
CA ARG A 622 -18.02 -4.17 1.00
C ARG A 622 -18.01 -5.70 0.98
N GLY A 623 -17.57 -6.29 -0.11
CA GLY A 623 -17.63 -7.75 -0.31
C GLY A 623 -19.06 -8.31 -0.20
N GLY A 624 -20.06 -7.63 -0.73
CA GLY A 624 -21.46 -8.08 -0.83
C GLY A 624 -22.27 -7.81 0.42
N THR A 625 -21.62 -7.22 1.42
CA THR A 625 -22.17 -7.07 2.76
C THR A 625 -22.30 -5.59 3.08
N PRO A 626 -23.52 -5.07 3.26
CA PRO A 626 -23.70 -3.74 3.85
C PRO A 626 -23.08 -3.73 5.24
N ARG A 627 -22.02 -2.94 5.42
CA ARG A 627 -21.32 -2.75 6.69
C ARG A 627 -21.78 -1.44 7.33
N PRO A 628 -22.20 -1.47 8.59
CA PRO A 628 -22.63 -0.27 9.31
C PRO A 628 -21.43 0.50 9.86
N TYR A 629 -21.28 1.75 9.43
CA TYR A 629 -20.31 2.70 9.98
C TYR A 629 -21.05 3.66 10.91
N LYS A 630 -20.79 3.50 12.22
CA LYS A 630 -21.50 4.21 13.28
C LYS A 630 -20.61 5.25 13.91
N ASN A 631 -21.08 6.49 13.93
CA ASN A 631 -20.49 7.57 14.68
C ASN A 631 -21.37 7.87 15.90
N MET A 632 -20.76 7.90 17.08
CA MET A 632 -21.46 8.06 18.35
C MET A 632 -21.49 9.52 18.76
N ILE A 633 -22.65 10.02 19.17
CA ILE A 633 -22.80 11.39 19.66
C ILE A 633 -22.42 11.46 21.14
N ARG A 634 -21.50 12.37 21.47
CA ARG A 634 -21.10 12.67 22.84
C ARG A 634 -21.71 13.98 23.30
N THR A 635 -22.00 14.04 24.59
CA THR A 635 -22.51 15.21 25.30
C THR A 635 -21.45 15.71 26.27
N ILE A 636 -21.27 17.02 26.29
CA ILE A 636 -20.38 17.71 27.24
C ILE A 636 -21.18 18.81 27.94
N GLN A 637 -21.08 18.88 29.26
CA GLN A 637 -21.73 19.92 30.06
C GLN A 637 -20.72 21.00 30.46
N ASP A 638 -21.11 22.27 30.27
CA ASP A 638 -20.33 23.45 30.65
C ASP A 638 -21.24 24.41 31.43
N GLY A 639 -21.23 24.28 32.75
CA GLY A 639 -22.18 24.98 33.63
C GLY A 639 -23.64 24.62 33.31
N ALA A 640 -24.42 25.63 32.92
CA ALA A 640 -25.82 25.48 32.51
C ALA A 640 -25.99 25.07 31.04
N ASP A 641 -24.93 25.21 30.23
CA ASP A 641 -24.96 24.91 28.81
C ASP A 641 -24.58 23.45 28.55
N LYS A 642 -25.20 22.88 27.52
CA LYS A 642 -24.95 21.52 27.07
C LYS A 642 -24.57 21.53 25.60
N TYR A 643 -23.48 20.86 25.29
CA TYR A 643 -22.92 20.77 23.94
C TYR A 643 -22.93 19.32 23.47
N GLN A 644 -23.03 19.14 22.15
CA GLN A 644 -22.90 17.83 21.52
C GLN A 644 -21.79 17.84 20.49
N CYS A 645 -21.14 16.70 20.28
CA CYS A 645 -20.16 16.54 19.21
C CYS A 645 -20.01 15.08 18.80
N LEU A 646 -19.44 14.87 17.62
CA LEU A 646 -18.87 13.59 17.24
C LEU A 646 -17.39 13.62 17.57
N VAL A 647 -16.95 12.67 18.40
CA VAL A 647 -15.53 12.54 18.77
C VAL A 647 -15.18 11.06 18.86
N GLU A 648 -14.06 10.68 18.26
CA GLU A 648 -13.53 9.32 18.25
C GLU A 648 -12.01 9.34 18.32
N TYR A 649 -11.40 8.32 18.95
CA TYR A 649 -9.97 8.10 18.80
C TYR A 649 -9.64 7.53 17.42
N ALA A 650 -8.46 7.87 16.90
CA ALA A 650 -7.87 7.22 15.74
C ALA A 650 -7.46 5.78 16.08
N THR A 651 -8.41 4.85 16.19
CA THR A 651 -8.16 3.45 16.58
C THR A 651 -7.19 2.71 15.67
N ALA A 652 -6.88 3.27 14.49
CA ALA A 652 -5.87 2.74 13.58
C ALA A 652 -4.44 2.74 14.15
N ILE A 653 -4.14 3.55 15.17
CA ILE A 653 -2.81 3.58 15.81
C ILE A 653 -2.68 2.60 16.99
N GLN A 654 -3.79 2.02 17.46
CA GLN A 654 -3.78 1.03 18.55
C GLN A 654 -2.80 -0.14 18.30
N PRO A 655 -2.69 -0.69 17.08
CA PRO A 655 -1.73 -1.75 16.78
C PRO A 655 -0.27 -1.39 17.12
N LEU A 656 0.11 -0.11 17.15
CA LEU A 656 1.48 0.28 17.50
C LEU A 656 1.83 -0.06 18.96
N LYS A 657 0.87 0.05 19.88
CA LYS A 657 1.08 -0.39 21.27
C LYS A 657 1.19 -1.92 21.36
N GLU A 658 0.35 -2.62 20.60
CA GLU A 658 0.35 -4.09 20.55
C GLU A 658 1.65 -4.62 19.90
N MET A 659 2.23 -3.88 18.95
CA MET A 659 3.55 -4.15 18.39
C MET A 659 4.67 -3.97 19.42
N GLU A 660 4.66 -2.89 20.21
CA GLU A 660 5.64 -2.69 21.30
C GLU A 660 5.59 -3.80 22.36
N ASP A 661 4.38 -4.30 22.65
CA ASP A 661 4.17 -5.35 23.65
C ASP A 661 4.47 -6.76 23.10
N ASN A 662 4.70 -6.90 21.80
CA ASN A 662 4.92 -8.20 21.17
C ASN A 662 6.36 -8.70 21.45
N PRO A 663 6.55 -9.85 22.13
CA PRO A 663 7.88 -10.37 22.44
C PRO A 663 8.68 -10.77 21.18
N GLU A 664 8.01 -11.05 20.06
CA GLU A 664 8.63 -11.33 18.76
C GLU A 664 9.10 -10.05 18.05
N LEU A 665 8.80 -8.87 18.61
CA LEU A 665 9.26 -7.56 18.16
C LEU A 665 10.19 -6.88 19.17
N PRO A 666 11.31 -7.51 19.57
CA PRO A 666 12.17 -6.93 20.59
C PRO A 666 12.82 -5.62 20.14
N SER A 667 12.78 -5.26 18.85
CA SER A 667 13.32 -4.03 18.28
C SER A 667 12.33 -2.87 18.23
N PHE A 668 11.00 -3.12 18.26
CA PHE A 668 10.00 -2.06 18.22
C PHE A 668 9.71 -1.54 19.63
N LYS A 669 10.12 -0.30 19.92
CA LYS A 669 10.05 0.30 21.26
C LYS A 669 9.16 1.54 21.29
N ALA A 670 9.04 2.11 22.49
CA ALA A 670 8.26 3.32 22.73
C ALA A 670 8.65 4.48 21.80
N ASP A 671 9.94 4.68 21.57
CA ASP A 671 10.43 5.73 20.66
C ASP A 671 9.96 5.50 19.22
N ASP A 672 10.02 4.25 18.73
CA ASP A 672 9.49 3.89 17.41
C ASP A 672 7.99 4.11 17.35
N ARG A 673 7.24 3.70 18.38
CA ARG A 673 5.80 3.97 18.48
C ARG A 673 5.50 5.45 18.37
N PHE A 674 6.20 6.31 19.12
CA PHE A 674 5.97 7.76 19.08
C PHE A 674 6.26 8.34 17.69
N GLU A 675 7.35 7.90 17.06
CA GLU A 675 7.66 8.29 15.68
C GLU A 675 6.56 7.86 14.70
N GLN A 676 6.07 6.63 14.81
CA GLN A 676 5.01 6.12 13.93
C GLN A 676 3.65 6.80 14.15
N VAL A 677 3.32 7.20 15.39
CA VAL A 677 2.14 8.02 15.69
C VAL A 677 2.24 9.39 15.01
N LYS A 678 3.42 10.02 15.07
CA LYS A 678 3.68 11.29 14.39
C LYS A 678 3.53 11.15 12.88
N ILE A 679 4.15 10.14 12.28
CA ILE A 679 4.04 9.84 10.84
C ILE A 679 2.58 9.62 10.46
N PHE A 680 1.82 8.84 11.25
CA PHE A 680 0.39 8.61 11.02
C PHE A 680 -0.39 9.92 10.98
N LYS A 681 -0.22 10.79 11.99
CA LYS A 681 -0.93 12.07 12.12
C LYS A 681 -0.67 12.98 10.93
N GLU A 682 0.62 13.20 10.61
CA GLU A 682 1.04 14.09 9.52
C GLU A 682 0.56 13.55 8.16
N THR A 683 0.70 12.24 7.94
CA THR A 683 0.21 11.58 6.73
C THR A 683 -1.31 11.71 6.60
N LEU A 684 -2.06 11.43 7.67
CA LEU A 684 -3.52 11.52 7.65
C LEU A 684 -4.00 12.95 7.35
N GLN A 685 -3.37 13.96 7.94
CA GLN A 685 -3.67 15.36 7.67
C GLN A 685 -3.40 15.73 6.21
N ASN A 686 -2.28 15.27 5.65
CA ASN A 686 -1.94 15.50 4.24
C ASN A 686 -2.93 14.82 3.29
N VAL A 687 -3.29 13.55 3.55
CA VAL A 687 -4.25 12.82 2.72
C VAL A 687 -5.63 13.49 2.75
N ILE A 688 -6.09 13.94 3.92
CA ILE A 688 -7.32 14.72 4.06
C ILE A 688 -7.21 16.03 3.27
N HIS A 689 -6.11 16.77 3.41
CA HIS A 689 -5.92 18.07 2.77
C HIS A 689 -6.01 18.00 1.24
N GLU A 690 -5.38 16.99 0.64
CA GLU A 690 -5.26 16.86 -0.82
C GLU A 690 -6.45 16.13 -1.45
N THR A 691 -7.08 15.20 -0.73
CA THR A 691 -8.15 14.37 -1.29
C THR A 691 -9.53 14.98 -1.09
N PHE A 692 -9.79 15.58 0.08
CA PHE A 692 -11.08 16.19 0.36
C PHE A 692 -11.16 17.63 -0.18
N ASN A 693 -12.32 17.97 -0.73
CA ASN A 693 -12.61 19.36 -1.11
C ASN A 693 -12.74 20.26 0.15
N PRO A 694 -12.75 21.60 0.03
CA PRO A 694 -12.85 22.49 1.19
C PRO A 694 -14.03 22.20 2.14
N GLU A 695 -15.21 21.83 1.62
CA GLU A 695 -16.39 21.53 2.43
C GLU A 695 -16.22 20.24 3.22
N GLN A 696 -15.70 19.18 2.58
CA GLN A 696 -15.42 17.90 3.22
C GLN A 696 -14.32 18.03 4.28
N ARG A 697 -13.28 18.85 4.01
CA ARG A 697 -12.21 19.13 4.99
C ARG A 697 -12.75 19.81 6.23
N ALA A 698 -13.74 20.71 6.10
CA ALA A 698 -14.37 21.34 7.25
C ALA A 698 -15.16 20.36 8.14
N MET A 699 -15.50 19.16 7.63
CA MET A 699 -16.22 18.12 8.38
C MET A 699 -15.31 17.21 9.22
N VAL A 700 -13.98 17.35 9.14
CA VAL A 700 -13.04 16.53 9.92
C VAL A 700 -11.98 17.42 10.58
N GLU A 701 -11.75 17.21 11.87
CA GLU A 701 -10.66 17.87 12.60
C GLU A 701 -9.84 16.82 13.36
N VAL A 702 -8.55 16.71 12.99
CA VAL A 702 -7.59 15.84 13.68
C VAL A 702 -6.98 16.62 14.85
N ILE A 703 -7.16 16.12 16.08
CA ILE A 703 -6.71 16.74 17.32
C ILE A 703 -5.62 15.87 17.94
N GLU A 704 -4.42 16.44 18.08
CA GLU A 704 -3.35 15.85 18.88
C GLU A 704 -3.60 16.02 20.37
N ILE A 705 -3.40 14.95 21.14
CA ILE A 705 -3.51 14.96 22.61
C ILE A 705 -2.11 14.74 23.19
N ARG A 706 -1.61 15.74 23.92
CA ARG A 706 -0.29 15.70 24.58
C ARG A 706 -0.37 14.99 25.92
N ASP A 707 -0.37 13.68 25.89
CA ASP A 707 -0.55 12.80 27.07
C ASP A 707 0.76 12.28 27.68
N LEU A 708 1.92 12.65 27.14
CA LEU A 708 3.24 12.27 27.67
C LEU A 708 3.74 13.18 28.80
N ASP A 709 3.55 14.50 28.68
CA ASP A 709 4.16 15.48 29.59
C ASP A 709 3.25 15.91 30.76
N GLY A 710 2.08 15.29 30.92
CA GLY A 710 1.11 15.61 31.98
C GLY A 710 0.47 17.01 31.87
N ALA A 711 0.79 17.77 30.82
CA ALA A 711 0.32 19.14 30.57
C ALA A 711 -0.96 19.20 29.72
N SER A 712 -1.67 18.08 29.52
CA SER A 712 -2.91 18.06 28.76
C SER A 712 -4.01 18.81 29.50
N LEU A 713 -4.69 19.72 28.80
CA LEU A 713 -6.04 20.14 29.21
C LEU A 713 -6.91 18.88 29.36
N PRO A 714 -7.79 18.81 30.36
CA PRO A 714 -8.80 17.76 30.41
C PRO A 714 -9.55 17.69 29.06
N LEU A 715 -9.84 16.48 28.59
CA LEU A 715 -10.34 16.27 27.24
C LEU A 715 -11.64 17.04 26.96
N ALA A 716 -12.53 17.16 27.94
CA ALA A 716 -13.76 17.93 27.77
C ALA A 716 -13.48 19.43 27.57
N ASP A 717 -12.47 20.01 28.23
CA ASP A 717 -12.13 21.43 28.06
C ASP A 717 -11.52 21.70 26.68
N LEU A 718 -10.65 20.78 26.22
CA LEU A 718 -10.09 20.83 24.86
C LEU A 718 -11.21 20.76 23.81
N LEU A 719 -12.15 19.83 23.95
CA LEU A 719 -13.29 19.72 23.04
C LEU A 719 -14.20 20.95 23.12
N LEU A 720 -14.49 21.48 24.31
CA LEU A 720 -15.28 22.69 24.47
C LEU A 720 -14.62 23.89 23.80
N GLN A 721 -13.29 24.04 23.87
CA GLN A 721 -12.57 25.06 23.12
C GLN A 721 -12.79 24.93 21.61
N ARG A 722 -12.65 23.71 21.05
CA ARG A 722 -12.87 23.48 19.61
C ARG A 722 -14.33 23.70 19.20
N ILE A 723 -15.28 23.23 20.02
CA ILE A 723 -16.72 23.41 19.78
C ILE A 723 -17.08 24.90 19.78
N LYS A 724 -16.61 25.67 20.76
CA LYS A 724 -16.89 27.12 20.85
C LYS A 724 -16.24 27.91 19.73
N ALA A 725 -15.06 27.51 19.27
CA ALA A 725 -14.40 28.13 18.11
C ALA A 725 -15.12 27.84 16.78
N ASP A 726 -15.92 26.77 16.71
CA ASP A 726 -16.75 26.43 15.55
C ASP A 726 -18.13 27.08 15.56
N MET A 727 -18.54 27.67 16.70
CA MET A 727 -19.85 28.33 16.80
C MET A 727 -19.90 29.55 15.88
N PRO A 728 -21.00 29.74 15.13
CA PRO A 728 -21.22 30.98 14.40
C PRO A 728 -21.40 32.15 15.40
N ASP A 729 -20.86 33.32 15.03
CA ASP A 729 -20.94 34.57 15.79
C ASP A 729 -22.38 35.04 16.09
#